data_AF-A0A8H5F9A5-F1
#
_entry.id   AF-A0A8H5F9A5-F1
#
_cell.length_a   1.000
_cell.length_b   1.000
_cell.length_c   1.000
_cell.angle_alpha   90.00
_cell.angle_beta   90.00
_cell.angle_gamma   90.00
#
_symmetry.space_group_name_H-M   'P 1'
#
loop_
_entity.id
_entity.type
_entity.pdbx_description
1 polymer ?
#
loop_
_entity_poly.entity_id
_entity_poly.type
_entity_poly.pdbx_seq_one_letter_code
_entity_poly.pdbx_strand_id
1 'polypeptide(L)'
;MMYPPKVPSLSALRYRYKKATRAQVLTLGCILTFLLFAFIHTVFGFTVDRTFFNVGKDPKDPKSLPPTYKHLRELERTLPQHNLSLPYPEGKTGRYVLFKNQIQMLGWNNVFNELLFNTWLAYSSGRAYVFQDYIWMVEYYPWSREQFTQIFGDAVPRTPLSALISGPSAGGPWGPGDPAPRSVTEAWFDVVCPKESRRIINTRDVKPPIAWADGKVIFERWQQLLRDAPEGCIEIQPATAEEDRFSQTFDLWLVGAERVLSLWEGFRDSPVSKLLGASDIVKGAVEKNEHLFMPPGDVGKEGRSRDPFDHVMAMHIRRGDYARACMDLAKYNSTFYLWNQLPFLPDKFVGPIGKPSDTPENIAVVLDRCFPTTGALVERVHRAREDYKRSTGAGGYQMDTAFILTNDKTPWLQEFKTALLNDGWKHVVTTSDLVLDEPEEIDVGMTVDMEIGRRTAVFIGNGHTLLYQMPSIRTSRREHSPTTKSRLIGRVLAHQTITEAAAAENIPYDTATKIVRRHRNTGNTENLPRSGRPPKTTPREERHILQNAKNHRRKPLQELANESASNISATTVRRVLHRHNYHRCVAVTKPLLREHQISARLAWAKYRKDHGVIDFETTIYSDECYICLDDKHQCVFVTRLPEEKFLKCCTVPTFKQSSIRVMVWGCVISGRKGPLVILDYPGGRGGGMTAVRYKEQVLECALLGFYKEMKRERYLVDFQQDGASCHHAKLSLRWFQAAGISLVDHPPNSPDLNPIEPIWHDLKTLVRSLGPISTLNGLKSAVRRAWELLPVEKVDKQISLMPARVAAVLEAKGEHTQF
;
A
#
# COMPACT_ATOMS: atom_id res chain seq x y z
N MET A 1 20.01 27.74 90.11
CA MET A 1 20.21 28.89 89.20
C MET A 1 19.78 28.49 87.80
N MET A 2 18.53 28.79 87.46
CA MET A 2 17.99 28.63 86.11
C MET A 2 18.43 29.82 85.24
N TYR A 3 19.22 29.56 84.21
CA TYR A 3 19.39 30.48 83.08
C TYR A 3 18.55 29.94 81.90
N PRO A 4 17.70 30.75 81.27
CA PRO A 4 16.91 30.29 80.12
C PRO A 4 17.78 30.15 78.86
N PRO A 5 17.56 29.14 78.01
CA PRO A 5 18.21 29.07 76.70
C PRO A 5 17.60 30.10 75.73
N LYS A 6 18.50 30.64 74.89
CA LYS A 6 18.28 31.73 73.92
C LYS A 6 17.13 31.44 72.94
N VAL A 7 16.22 32.41 72.82
CA VAL A 7 15.18 32.47 71.77
C VAL A 7 15.85 32.80 70.42
N PRO A 8 15.60 32.04 69.34
CA PRO A 8 16.13 32.36 68.01
C PRO A 8 15.47 33.62 67.44
N SER A 9 16.25 34.46 66.76
CA SER A 9 15.78 35.74 66.21
C SER A 9 14.67 35.57 65.16
N LEU A 10 13.78 36.57 65.08
CA LEU A 10 12.63 36.66 64.16
C LEU A 10 12.98 36.52 62.67
N SER A 11 14.25 36.71 62.28
CA SER A 11 14.72 36.49 60.90
C SER A 11 14.87 34.99 60.58
N ALA A 12 15.26 34.16 61.54
CA ALA A 12 15.40 32.71 61.37
C ALA A 12 14.04 31.99 61.29
N LEU A 13 13.03 32.47 62.03
CA LEU A 13 11.66 31.97 61.93
C LEU A 13 10.99 32.33 60.59
N ARG A 14 11.21 33.54 60.06
CA ARG A 14 10.63 33.96 58.76
C ARG A 14 11.22 33.17 57.56
N TYR A 15 12.48 32.77 57.62
CA TYR A 15 13.09 31.94 56.56
C TYR A 15 12.56 30.50 56.57
N ARG A 16 12.39 29.89 57.77
CA ARG A 16 11.79 28.55 57.92
C ARG A 16 10.30 28.53 57.56
N TYR A 17 9.53 29.56 57.90
CA TYR A 17 8.10 29.64 57.57
C TYR A 17 7.86 29.79 56.05
N LYS A 18 8.68 30.58 55.33
CA LYS A 18 8.58 30.71 53.86
C LYS A 18 9.01 29.47 53.09
N LYS A 19 9.94 28.66 53.63
CA LYS A 19 10.37 27.39 53.00
C LYS A 19 9.36 26.26 53.26
N ALA A 20 8.75 26.23 54.45
CA ALA A 20 7.68 25.28 54.80
C ALA A 20 6.38 25.56 54.01
N THR A 21 5.98 26.82 53.86
CA THR A 21 4.78 27.18 53.05
C THR A 21 5.00 26.96 51.55
N ARG A 22 6.20 27.18 50.99
CA ARG A 22 6.48 26.80 49.60
C ARG A 22 6.48 25.27 49.40
N ALA A 23 7.06 24.51 50.32
CA ALA A 23 7.07 23.04 50.24
C ALA A 23 5.66 22.45 50.40
N GLN A 24 4.84 23.00 51.30
CA GLN A 24 3.43 22.61 51.49
C GLN A 24 2.54 23.01 50.32
N VAL A 25 2.73 24.19 49.71
CA VAL A 25 1.97 24.60 48.51
C VAL A 25 2.39 23.81 47.26
N LEU A 26 3.67 23.42 47.15
CA LEU A 26 4.14 22.51 46.08
C LEU A 26 3.65 21.07 46.27
N THR A 27 3.61 20.56 47.51
CA THR A 27 3.06 19.21 47.77
C THR A 27 1.55 19.16 47.66
N LEU A 28 0.81 20.17 48.14
CA LEU A 28 -0.64 20.28 47.91
C LEU A 28 -0.98 20.54 46.44
N GLY A 29 -0.16 21.29 45.71
CA GLY A 29 -0.30 21.48 44.26
C GLY A 29 -0.04 20.19 43.47
N CYS A 30 0.98 19.40 43.86
CA CYS A 30 1.24 18.08 43.28
C CYS A 30 0.14 17.07 43.64
N ILE A 31 -0.39 17.09 44.87
CA ILE A 31 -1.48 16.20 45.28
C ILE A 31 -2.80 16.60 44.61
N LEU A 32 -3.12 17.89 44.48
CA LEU A 32 -4.29 18.33 43.74
C LEU A 32 -4.16 18.03 42.25
N THR A 33 -2.98 18.21 41.64
CA THR A 33 -2.78 17.82 40.23
C THR A 33 -2.82 16.32 40.06
N PHE A 34 -2.29 15.51 40.98
CA PHE A 34 -2.39 14.06 40.93
C PHE A 34 -3.82 13.56 41.17
N LEU A 35 -4.58 14.19 42.07
CA LEU A 35 -5.99 13.88 42.30
C LEU A 35 -6.88 14.38 41.15
N LEU A 36 -6.56 15.51 40.51
CA LEU A 36 -7.23 15.97 39.30
C LEU A 36 -6.89 15.05 38.11
N PHE A 37 -5.64 14.59 38.01
CA PHE A 37 -5.19 13.65 36.98
C PHE A 37 -5.79 12.26 37.21
N ALA A 38 -5.90 11.80 38.45
CA ALA A 38 -6.57 10.54 38.83
C ALA A 38 -8.10 10.65 38.67
N PHE A 39 -8.70 11.80 38.98
CA PHE A 39 -10.13 12.06 38.75
C PHE A 39 -10.44 12.15 37.26
N ILE A 40 -9.58 12.79 36.45
CA ILE A 40 -9.65 12.72 34.99
C ILE A 40 -9.46 11.27 34.53
N HIS A 41 -8.51 10.49 35.08
CA HIS A 41 -8.33 9.08 34.70
C HIS A 41 -9.49 8.16 35.10
N THR A 42 -10.27 8.52 36.11
CA THR A 42 -11.37 7.69 36.65
C THR A 42 -12.74 8.12 36.09
N VAL A 43 -12.91 9.42 35.78
CA VAL A 43 -14.15 9.99 35.18
C VAL A 43 -14.06 10.06 33.66
N PHE A 44 -12.89 10.43 33.11
CA PHE A 44 -12.50 10.25 31.71
C PHE A 44 -11.57 9.06 31.62
N GLY A 45 -12.08 7.87 31.96
CA GLY A 45 -11.38 6.62 31.70
C GLY A 45 -10.65 6.74 30.37
N PHE A 46 -9.31 6.70 30.40
CA PHE A 46 -8.53 6.30 29.22
C PHE A 46 -8.85 4.81 29.00
N THR A 47 -10.10 4.50 28.64
CA THR A 47 -10.26 3.85 27.36
C THR A 47 -9.53 4.75 26.37
N VAL A 48 -8.24 4.48 26.18
CA VAL A 48 -7.69 4.58 24.82
C VAL A 48 -8.77 3.91 24.01
N ASP A 49 -9.54 4.72 23.31
CA ASP A 49 -10.59 4.25 22.47
C ASP A 49 -9.88 3.34 21.47
N ARG A 50 -9.93 2.03 21.73
CA ARG A 50 -9.31 0.99 20.90
C ARG A 50 -10.00 0.91 19.54
N THR A 51 -10.90 1.84 19.24
CA THR A 51 -11.55 2.05 17.95
C THR A 51 -10.72 2.89 16.97
N PHE A 52 -9.53 3.37 17.34
CA PHE A 52 -8.61 4.08 16.42
C PHE A 52 -7.82 3.17 15.46
N PHE A 53 -8.45 2.10 14.96
CA PHE A 53 -7.96 1.35 13.81
C PHE A 53 -9.13 1.05 12.88
N ASN A 54 -9.51 2.04 12.08
CA ASN A 54 -9.89 1.89 10.68
C ASN A 54 -10.25 3.26 10.11
N VAL A 55 -9.42 3.75 9.19
CA VAL A 55 -9.80 4.89 8.34
C VAL A 55 -11.02 4.41 7.54
N GLY A 56 -12.12 5.15 7.68
CA GLY A 56 -13.46 4.74 7.27
C GLY A 56 -13.53 4.18 5.86
N LYS A 57 -13.69 2.86 5.77
CA LYS A 57 -14.30 2.22 4.62
C LYS A 57 -15.76 1.96 4.97
N ASP A 58 -16.67 2.28 4.05
CA ASP A 58 -18.10 2.06 4.23
C ASP A 58 -18.34 0.56 4.50
N PRO A 59 -18.89 0.14 5.66
CA PRO A 59 -19.17 -1.26 5.95
C PRO A 59 -20.14 -1.93 4.95
N LYS A 60 -20.75 -1.16 4.04
CA LYS A 60 -21.63 -1.66 2.98
C LYS A 60 -20.97 -1.83 1.61
N ASP A 61 -19.72 -1.41 1.43
CA ASP A 61 -18.96 -1.70 0.20
C ASP A 61 -18.47 -3.15 0.23
N PRO A 62 -18.86 -4.03 -0.72
CA PRO A 62 -18.33 -5.40 -0.77
C PRO A 62 -16.80 -5.46 -0.86
N LYS A 63 -16.14 -4.42 -1.40
CA LYS A 63 -14.68 -4.29 -1.45
C LYS A 63 -14.05 -3.85 -0.13
N SER A 64 -14.86 -3.43 0.83
CA SER A 64 -14.42 -3.14 2.19
C SER A 64 -14.58 -4.31 3.14
N LEU A 65 -15.12 -5.45 2.69
CA LEU A 65 -15.25 -6.66 3.53
C LEU A 65 -13.99 -7.52 3.44
N PRO A 66 -13.68 -8.29 4.50
CA PRO A 66 -12.58 -9.25 4.45
C PRO A 66 -12.73 -10.25 3.30
N PRO A 67 -11.65 -10.63 2.62
CA PRO A 67 -11.69 -11.63 1.56
C PRO A 67 -12.08 -13.00 2.13
N THR A 68 -12.92 -13.74 1.40
CA THR A 68 -13.26 -15.13 1.73
C THR A 68 -12.26 -16.14 1.17
N TYR A 69 -11.39 -15.72 0.23
CA TYR A 69 -10.44 -16.55 -0.50
C TYR A 69 -11.08 -17.76 -1.21
N LYS A 70 -12.35 -17.66 -1.60
CA LYS A 70 -13.12 -18.80 -2.12
C LYS A 70 -12.40 -19.55 -3.25
N HIS A 71 -11.81 -18.83 -4.20
CA HIS A 71 -11.10 -19.45 -5.32
C HIS A 71 -9.84 -20.19 -4.85
N LEU A 72 -9.04 -19.55 -4.01
CA LEU A 72 -7.80 -20.11 -3.50
C LEU A 72 -8.04 -21.33 -2.60
N ARG A 73 -9.10 -21.29 -1.77
CA ARG A 73 -9.54 -22.45 -0.98
C ARG A 73 -9.94 -23.64 -1.86
N GLU A 74 -10.58 -23.40 -3.00
CA GLU A 74 -10.92 -24.46 -3.94
C GLU A 74 -9.67 -25.06 -4.61
N LEU A 75 -8.70 -24.22 -4.96
CA LEU A 75 -7.40 -24.68 -5.45
C LEU A 75 -6.66 -25.51 -4.40
N GLU A 76 -6.65 -25.06 -3.14
CA GLU A 76 -6.05 -25.80 -2.02
C GLU A 76 -6.71 -27.18 -1.83
N ARG A 77 -8.05 -27.28 -1.95
CA ARG A 77 -8.78 -28.56 -1.84
C ARG A 77 -8.48 -29.55 -2.97
N THR A 78 -8.01 -29.05 -4.11
CA THR A 78 -7.76 -29.84 -5.32
C THR A 78 -6.27 -30.01 -5.60
N LEU A 79 -5.41 -29.74 -4.61
CA LEU A 79 -3.98 -29.95 -4.73
C LEU A 79 -3.68 -31.41 -5.13
N PRO A 80 -2.74 -31.66 -6.07
CA PRO A 80 -2.52 -33.01 -6.59
C PRO A 80 -2.16 -34.06 -5.54
N GLN A 81 -1.52 -33.65 -4.43
CA GLN A 81 -1.18 -34.48 -3.28
C GLN A 81 -2.36 -34.77 -2.34
N HIS A 82 -3.51 -34.12 -2.53
CA HIS A 82 -4.75 -34.39 -1.79
C HIS A 82 -5.51 -35.56 -2.41
N ASN A 83 -4.83 -36.70 -2.46
CA ASN A 83 -5.36 -37.92 -3.06
C ASN A 83 -4.90 -39.14 -2.26
N LEU A 84 -5.85 -39.87 -1.67
CA LEU A 84 -5.58 -41.04 -0.84
C LEU A 84 -4.95 -42.22 -1.61
N SER A 85 -5.10 -42.27 -2.94
CA SER A 85 -4.59 -43.34 -3.79
C SER A 85 -3.12 -43.17 -4.18
N LEU A 86 -2.47 -42.07 -3.79
CA LEU A 86 -1.05 -41.87 -4.07
C LEU A 86 -0.18 -42.89 -3.32
N PRO A 87 0.95 -43.31 -3.90
CA PRO A 87 1.89 -44.19 -3.22
C PRO A 87 2.63 -43.45 -2.10
N TYR A 88 3.21 -44.24 -1.19
CA TYR A 88 4.19 -43.75 -0.21
C TYR A 88 5.28 -42.92 -0.91
N PRO A 89 5.71 -41.76 -0.35
CA PRO A 89 5.41 -41.24 0.99
C PRO A 89 4.16 -40.36 1.11
N GLU A 90 3.28 -40.36 0.11
CA GLU A 90 2.01 -39.62 0.12
C GLU A 90 0.80 -40.59 0.21
N GLY A 91 -0.41 -40.05 0.05
CA GLY A 91 -1.65 -40.81 0.09
C GLY A 91 -1.96 -41.42 1.46
N LYS A 92 -2.79 -42.46 1.47
CA LYS A 92 -3.28 -43.08 2.71
C LYS A 92 -2.16 -43.63 3.60
N THR A 93 -1.04 -44.04 3.01
CA THR A 93 0.14 -44.56 3.72
C THR A 93 1.23 -43.51 3.92
N GLY A 94 0.91 -42.23 3.66
CA GLY A 94 1.89 -41.17 3.67
C GLY A 94 2.39 -40.80 5.06
N ARG A 95 3.44 -39.98 5.09
CA ARG A 95 4.02 -39.44 6.34
C ARG A 95 3.80 -37.94 6.41
N TYR A 96 3.15 -37.49 7.48
CA TYR A 96 2.69 -36.13 7.70
C TYR A 96 3.10 -35.65 9.10
N VAL A 97 3.30 -34.35 9.25
CA VAL A 97 3.53 -33.71 10.55
C VAL A 97 2.83 -32.36 10.63
N LEU A 98 1.94 -32.23 11.61
CA LEU A 98 1.27 -30.98 11.98
C LEU A 98 1.96 -30.34 13.18
N PHE A 99 2.37 -29.09 13.03
CA PHE A 99 2.94 -28.28 14.11
C PHE A 99 1.85 -27.41 14.72
N LYS A 100 1.09 -27.95 15.68
CA LYS A 100 0.01 -27.19 16.34
C LYS A 100 0.53 -26.12 17.30
N ASN A 101 1.79 -26.23 17.68
CA ASN A 101 2.54 -25.26 18.48
C ASN A 101 3.14 -24.09 17.67
N GLN A 102 2.92 -24.05 16.34
CA GLN A 102 3.37 -22.93 15.49
C GLN A 102 2.75 -21.60 15.93
N ILE A 103 3.51 -20.51 15.84
CA ILE A 103 3.09 -19.16 16.22
C ILE A 103 1.83 -18.76 15.44
N GLN A 104 0.89 -18.20 16.18
CA GLN A 104 -0.30 -17.53 15.67
C GLN A 104 -0.46 -16.17 16.34
N MET A 105 -1.29 -15.29 15.77
CA MET A 105 -1.63 -13.98 16.35
C MET A 105 -0.41 -13.10 16.65
N LEU A 106 0.62 -13.20 15.80
CA LEU A 106 1.83 -12.40 15.91
C LEU A 106 2.24 -11.90 14.53
N GLY A 107 3.07 -10.85 14.48
CA GLY A 107 3.45 -10.22 13.22
C GLY A 107 4.08 -11.21 12.23
N TRP A 108 3.71 -11.07 10.95
CA TRP A 108 4.01 -12.02 9.88
C TRP A 108 5.46 -12.49 9.85
N ASN A 109 6.45 -11.60 10.02
CA ASN A 109 7.86 -11.98 10.03
C ASN A 109 8.18 -13.09 11.04
N ASN A 110 7.59 -13.08 12.24
CA ASN A 110 7.87 -14.09 13.25
C ASN A 110 7.23 -15.44 12.91
N VAL A 111 5.98 -15.41 12.43
CA VAL A 111 5.28 -16.62 11.95
C VAL A 111 6.00 -17.22 10.75
N PHE A 112 6.39 -16.38 9.80
CA PHE A 112 7.05 -16.77 8.57
C PHE A 112 8.37 -17.51 8.83
N ASN A 113 9.19 -17.01 9.76
CA ASN A 113 10.48 -17.62 10.08
C ASN A 113 10.31 -19.03 10.67
N GLU A 114 9.44 -19.15 11.67
CA GLU A 114 9.19 -20.43 12.31
C GLU A 114 8.53 -21.42 11.33
N LEU A 115 7.60 -20.95 10.51
CA LEU A 115 6.94 -21.75 9.47
C LEU A 115 7.96 -22.35 8.48
N LEU A 116 8.94 -21.56 8.04
CA LEU A 116 9.98 -22.06 7.14
C LEU A 116 10.90 -23.08 7.84
N PHE A 117 11.22 -22.89 9.12
CA PHE A 117 11.96 -23.90 9.89
C PHE A 117 11.16 -25.17 10.10
N ASN A 118 9.87 -25.09 10.41
CA ASN A 118 8.98 -26.24 10.55
C ASN A 118 8.81 -26.97 9.21
N THR A 119 8.72 -26.25 8.08
CA THR A 119 8.70 -26.86 6.75
C THR A 119 10.02 -27.58 6.47
N TRP A 120 11.16 -26.95 6.75
CA TRP A 120 12.48 -27.54 6.53
C TRP A 120 12.71 -28.76 7.41
N LEU A 121 12.27 -28.71 8.67
CA LEU A 121 12.30 -29.83 9.59
C LEU A 121 11.45 -31.00 9.08
N ALA A 122 10.22 -30.75 8.62
CA ALA A 122 9.35 -31.77 8.04
C ALA A 122 9.98 -32.40 6.78
N TYR A 123 10.41 -31.56 5.84
CA TYR A 123 11.10 -32.00 4.61
C TYR A 123 12.30 -32.88 4.93
N SER A 124 13.20 -32.40 5.81
CA SER A 124 14.43 -33.11 6.14
C SER A 124 14.19 -34.41 6.92
N SER A 125 13.03 -34.54 7.57
CA SER A 125 12.56 -35.75 8.26
C SER A 125 11.81 -36.72 7.34
N GLY A 126 11.63 -36.39 6.06
CA GLY A 126 10.88 -37.21 5.10
C GLY A 126 9.38 -37.21 5.35
N ARG A 127 8.83 -36.09 5.84
CA ARG A 127 7.40 -35.92 6.16
C ARG A 127 6.83 -34.71 5.43
N ALA A 128 5.57 -34.82 5.04
CA ALA A 128 4.82 -33.71 4.48
C ALA A 128 4.53 -32.72 5.60
N TYR A 129 4.92 -31.47 5.39
CA TYR A 129 4.55 -30.37 6.25
C TYR A 129 3.03 -30.12 6.12
N VAL A 130 2.34 -30.05 7.24
CA VAL A 130 0.92 -29.68 7.25
C VAL A 130 0.84 -28.18 7.46
N PHE A 131 0.57 -27.46 6.37
CA PHE A 131 0.52 -26.00 6.42
C PHE A 131 -0.83 -25.51 6.93
N GLN A 132 -0.77 -24.44 7.70
CA GLN A 132 -1.90 -23.80 8.38
C GLN A 132 -2.08 -22.39 7.86
N ASP A 133 -3.29 -21.87 8.01
CA ASP A 133 -3.57 -20.47 7.71
C ASP A 133 -2.79 -19.53 8.62
N TYR A 134 -2.49 -18.35 8.09
CA TYR A 134 -2.01 -17.25 8.89
C TYR A 134 -3.17 -16.55 9.60
N ILE A 135 -2.95 -16.24 10.88
CA ILE A 135 -3.92 -15.55 11.73
C ILE A 135 -3.20 -14.37 12.37
N TRP A 136 -3.65 -13.15 12.07
CA TRP A 136 -3.20 -11.94 12.74
C TRP A 136 -3.99 -11.72 14.06
N MET A 137 -3.43 -10.96 15.01
CA MET A 137 -4.28 -10.37 16.05
C MET A 137 -5.38 -9.50 15.40
N VAL A 138 -6.57 -9.56 15.99
CA VAL A 138 -7.78 -8.95 15.45
C VAL A 138 -7.60 -7.47 15.14
N GLU A 139 -6.84 -6.74 15.96
CA GLU A 139 -6.67 -5.29 15.90
C GLU A 139 -5.84 -4.79 14.72
N TYR A 140 -5.08 -5.66 14.04
CA TYR A 140 -4.27 -5.24 12.89
C TYR A 140 -4.87 -5.66 11.55
N TYR A 141 -5.96 -6.44 11.56
CA TYR A 141 -6.71 -6.60 10.32
C TYR A 141 -7.21 -5.23 9.86
N PRO A 142 -7.16 -4.91 8.57
CA PRO A 142 -7.62 -3.64 8.02
C PRO A 142 -9.16 -3.51 8.01
N TRP A 143 -9.85 -4.45 8.67
CA TRP A 143 -11.30 -4.57 8.75
C TRP A 143 -11.75 -4.51 10.21
N SER A 144 -12.90 -3.89 10.45
CA SER A 144 -13.46 -3.80 11.80
C SER A 144 -14.03 -5.15 12.24
N ARG A 145 -14.25 -5.28 13.55
CA ARG A 145 -14.85 -6.48 14.13
C ARG A 145 -16.22 -6.80 13.56
N GLU A 146 -17.02 -5.78 13.34
CA GLU A 146 -18.34 -5.90 12.74
C GLU A 146 -18.25 -6.45 11.31
N GLN A 147 -17.29 -5.96 10.52
CA GLN A 147 -17.10 -6.37 9.13
C GLN A 147 -16.71 -7.85 9.00
N PHE A 148 -15.81 -8.35 9.84
CA PHE A 148 -15.48 -9.77 9.79
C PHE A 148 -16.53 -10.66 10.45
N THR A 149 -17.25 -10.19 11.48
CA THR A 149 -18.36 -10.96 12.05
C THR A 149 -19.50 -11.16 11.07
N GLN A 150 -19.71 -10.21 10.17
CA GLN A 150 -20.68 -10.36 9.08
C GLN A 150 -20.34 -11.52 8.12
N ILE A 151 -19.06 -11.80 7.89
CA ILE A 151 -18.60 -12.80 6.91
C ILE A 151 -18.30 -14.16 7.57
N PHE A 152 -17.64 -14.14 8.72
CA PHE A 152 -17.14 -15.34 9.40
C PHE A 152 -17.87 -15.66 10.72
N GLY A 153 -18.84 -14.85 11.13
CA GLY A 153 -19.46 -14.97 12.46
C GLY A 153 -18.45 -14.66 13.57
N ASP A 154 -18.46 -15.45 14.64
CA ASP A 154 -17.50 -15.27 15.74
C ASP A 154 -16.09 -15.80 15.43
N ALA A 155 -15.87 -16.35 14.23
CA ALA A 155 -14.56 -16.86 13.84
C ALA A 155 -13.58 -15.72 13.50
N VAL A 156 -12.33 -15.90 13.93
CA VAL A 156 -11.22 -14.99 13.60
C VAL A 156 -10.92 -15.12 12.09
N PRO A 157 -10.69 -14.01 11.37
CA PRO A 157 -10.26 -14.05 9.98
C PRO A 157 -8.99 -14.88 9.79
N ARG A 158 -8.91 -15.59 8.66
CA ARG A 158 -7.80 -16.48 8.32
C ARG A 158 -7.31 -16.23 6.90
N THR A 159 -6.05 -15.88 6.77
CA THR A 159 -5.37 -15.69 5.48
C THR A 159 -4.75 -17.03 5.07
N PRO A 160 -5.16 -17.64 3.95
CA PRO A 160 -4.53 -18.86 3.46
C PRO A 160 -3.04 -18.65 3.25
N LEU A 161 -2.20 -19.63 3.62
CA LEU A 161 -0.76 -19.50 3.43
C LEU A 161 -0.39 -19.29 1.94
N SER A 162 -1.14 -19.95 1.05
CA SER A 162 -1.01 -19.82 -0.40
C SER A 162 -1.38 -18.42 -0.93
N ALA A 163 -2.02 -17.57 -0.12
CA ALA A 163 -2.28 -16.17 -0.45
C ALA A 163 -1.05 -15.29 -0.21
N LEU A 164 -0.16 -15.71 0.70
CA LEU A 164 1.03 -14.96 1.11
C LEU A 164 2.25 -15.42 0.30
N ILE A 165 2.48 -16.72 0.23
CA ILE A 165 3.69 -17.30 -0.37
C ILE A 165 3.35 -18.42 -1.36
N SER A 166 4.31 -18.74 -2.21
CA SER A 166 4.30 -19.90 -3.10
C SER A 166 5.54 -20.77 -2.87
N GLY A 167 5.51 -21.95 -3.48
CA GLY A 167 6.55 -22.97 -3.31
C GLY A 167 6.11 -24.08 -2.34
N PRO A 168 7.04 -24.95 -1.94
CA PRO A 168 6.71 -26.18 -1.22
C PRO A 168 6.04 -25.96 0.14
N SER A 169 6.36 -24.89 0.86
CA SER A 169 5.73 -24.54 2.14
C SER A 169 4.22 -24.32 2.02
N ALA A 170 3.73 -23.90 0.85
CA ALA A 170 2.31 -23.67 0.57
C ALA A 170 1.71 -24.74 -0.37
N GLY A 171 2.26 -25.96 -0.35
CA GLY A 171 1.73 -27.08 -1.14
C GLY A 171 2.19 -27.13 -2.60
N GLY A 172 3.13 -26.27 -3.00
CA GLY A 172 3.79 -26.36 -4.31
C GLY A 172 4.69 -27.59 -4.44
N PRO A 173 5.12 -27.93 -5.67
CA PRO A 173 6.02 -29.05 -5.88
C PRO A 173 7.42 -28.74 -5.32
N TRP A 174 8.08 -29.80 -4.84
CA TRP A 174 9.53 -29.80 -4.63
C TRP A 174 10.27 -29.72 -5.98
N GLY A 175 11.60 -29.72 -5.95
CA GLY A 175 12.41 -29.76 -7.17
C GLY A 175 12.11 -30.99 -8.04
N PRO A 176 12.38 -30.96 -9.35
CA PRO A 176 12.14 -32.10 -10.22
C PRO A 176 12.80 -33.39 -9.69
N GLY A 177 11.99 -34.43 -9.48
CA GLY A 177 12.46 -35.74 -9.00
C GLY A 177 12.76 -35.81 -7.50
N ASP A 178 12.43 -34.78 -6.71
CA ASP A 178 12.59 -34.84 -5.26
C ASP A 178 11.59 -35.84 -4.65
N PRO A 179 12.05 -36.81 -3.84
CA PRO A 179 11.22 -37.87 -3.30
C PRO A 179 10.43 -37.46 -2.05
N ALA A 180 10.63 -36.25 -1.51
CA ALA A 180 9.94 -35.81 -0.31
C ALA A 180 8.42 -35.68 -0.57
N PRO A 181 7.57 -36.11 0.38
CA PRO A 181 6.12 -35.92 0.25
C PRO A 181 5.77 -34.42 0.28
N ARG A 182 4.80 -34.00 -0.55
CA ARG A 182 4.42 -32.59 -0.68
C ARG A 182 3.58 -32.14 0.51
N SER A 183 3.73 -30.87 0.87
CA SER A 183 2.98 -30.25 1.96
C SER A 183 1.48 -30.30 1.69
N VAL A 184 0.68 -30.50 2.73
CA VAL A 184 -0.78 -30.61 2.65
C VAL A 184 -1.45 -29.59 3.56
N THR A 185 -2.71 -29.26 3.29
CA THR A 185 -3.48 -28.36 4.18
C THR A 185 -3.82 -29.08 5.47
N GLU A 186 -4.01 -28.34 6.56
CA GLU A 186 -4.56 -28.88 7.80
C GLU A 186 -5.89 -29.63 7.58
N ALA A 187 -6.77 -29.09 6.73
CA ALA A 187 -8.04 -29.73 6.39
C ALA A 187 -7.85 -31.10 5.69
N TRP A 188 -6.86 -31.24 4.81
CA TRP A 188 -6.55 -32.54 4.21
C TRP A 188 -5.86 -33.48 5.19
N PHE A 189 -5.01 -32.96 6.07
CA PHE A 189 -4.44 -33.72 7.17
C PHE A 189 -5.53 -34.33 8.06
N ASP A 190 -6.62 -33.62 8.35
CA ASP A 190 -7.76 -34.17 9.07
C ASP A 190 -8.42 -35.38 8.35
N VAL A 191 -8.37 -35.42 7.01
CA VAL A 191 -8.91 -36.52 6.20
C VAL A 191 -7.97 -37.72 6.17
N VAL A 192 -6.68 -37.51 5.90
CA VAL A 192 -5.70 -38.61 5.78
C VAL A 192 -5.22 -39.11 7.15
N CYS A 193 -5.27 -38.26 8.17
CA CYS A 193 -4.86 -38.51 9.54
C CYS A 193 -5.95 -38.08 10.53
N PRO A 194 -7.04 -38.85 10.71
CA PRO A 194 -8.05 -38.60 11.75
C PRO A 194 -7.43 -38.49 13.14
N LYS A 195 -8.03 -37.73 14.06
CA LYS A 195 -7.44 -37.40 15.37
C LYS A 195 -7.01 -38.62 16.18
N GLU A 196 -7.81 -39.67 16.14
CA GLU A 196 -7.57 -40.97 16.79
C GLU A 196 -6.38 -41.75 16.23
N SER A 197 -5.94 -41.43 15.00
CA SER A 197 -4.79 -42.07 14.35
C SER A 197 -3.48 -41.32 14.53
N ARG A 198 -3.52 -40.14 15.16
CA ARG A 198 -2.35 -39.27 15.32
C ARG A 198 -1.55 -39.68 16.55
N ARG A 199 -0.23 -39.77 16.37
CA ARG A 199 0.68 -39.70 17.50
C ARG A 199 0.84 -38.25 17.94
N ILE A 200 0.50 -37.97 19.19
CA ILE A 200 0.74 -36.67 19.81
C ILE A 200 2.16 -36.65 20.40
N ILE A 201 2.91 -35.62 20.06
CA ILE A 201 4.21 -35.31 20.70
C ILE A 201 4.07 -33.95 21.37
N ASN A 202 4.20 -33.88 22.69
CA ASN A 202 4.14 -32.61 23.39
C ASN A 202 5.52 -31.98 23.49
N THR A 203 5.60 -30.66 23.33
CA THR A 203 6.88 -29.94 23.41
C THR A 203 7.54 -30.02 24.78
N ARG A 204 6.78 -30.21 25.88
CA ARG A 204 7.33 -30.39 27.23
C ARG A 204 8.19 -31.65 27.39
N ASP A 205 7.95 -32.66 26.56
CA ASP A 205 8.70 -33.93 26.64
C ASP A 205 10.02 -33.87 25.84
N VAL A 206 10.15 -32.87 24.96
CA VAL A 206 11.28 -32.76 24.02
C VAL A 206 12.18 -31.57 24.34
N LYS A 207 11.60 -30.41 24.66
CA LYS A 207 12.34 -29.15 24.82
C LYS A 207 13.25 -29.07 26.05
N PRO A 208 12.87 -29.50 27.26
CA PRO A 208 13.70 -29.28 28.46
C PRO A 208 15.18 -29.67 28.33
N PRO A 209 15.57 -30.84 27.76
CA PRO A 209 16.98 -31.21 27.63
C PRO A 209 17.75 -30.41 26.55
N ILE A 210 17.07 -29.70 25.65
CA ILE A 210 17.69 -28.99 24.51
C ILE A 210 17.39 -27.49 24.49
N ALA A 211 16.66 -26.95 25.47
CA ALA A 211 16.13 -25.58 25.46
C ALA A 211 17.24 -24.52 25.20
N TRP A 212 18.42 -24.74 25.78
CA TRP A 212 19.57 -23.84 25.67
C TRP A 212 20.66 -24.33 24.71
N ALA A 213 20.43 -25.42 23.99
CA ALA A 213 21.40 -25.98 23.06
C ALA A 213 21.57 -25.11 21.80
N ASP A 214 22.64 -25.36 21.06
CA ASP A 214 22.84 -24.76 19.73
C ASP A 214 21.69 -25.12 18.78
N GLY A 215 21.36 -24.23 17.84
CA GLY A 215 20.25 -24.42 16.91
C GLY A 215 20.32 -25.72 16.13
N LYS A 216 21.52 -26.13 15.71
CA LYS A 216 21.74 -27.40 15.00
C LYS A 216 21.41 -28.61 15.87
N VAL A 217 21.77 -28.59 17.15
CA VAL A 217 21.44 -29.66 18.11
C VAL A 217 19.93 -29.75 18.30
N ILE A 218 19.25 -28.61 18.44
CA ILE A 218 17.78 -28.56 18.55
C ILE A 218 17.14 -29.16 17.28
N PHE A 219 17.60 -28.73 16.10
CA PHE A 219 17.09 -29.19 14.82
C PHE A 219 17.31 -30.70 14.63
N GLU A 220 18.52 -31.21 14.89
CA GLU A 220 18.85 -32.62 14.76
C GLU A 220 18.03 -33.48 15.74
N ARG A 221 17.80 -33.00 16.97
CA ARG A 221 16.97 -33.72 17.94
C ARG A 221 15.53 -33.88 17.46
N TRP A 222 14.92 -32.81 16.97
CA TRP A 222 13.57 -32.87 16.39
C TRP A 222 13.55 -33.70 15.11
N GLN A 223 14.56 -33.55 14.25
CA GLN A 223 14.65 -34.28 12.99
C GLN A 223 14.74 -35.78 13.24
N GLN A 224 15.59 -36.21 14.16
CA GLN A 224 15.72 -37.62 14.55
C GLN A 224 14.39 -38.15 15.09
N LEU A 225 13.77 -37.43 16.03
CA LEU A 225 12.47 -37.82 16.60
C LEU A 225 11.40 -38.05 15.52
N LEU A 226 11.29 -37.13 14.57
CA LEU A 226 10.31 -37.22 13.49
C LEU A 226 10.69 -38.29 12.45
N ARG A 227 11.97 -38.44 12.12
CA ARG A 227 12.47 -39.44 11.18
C ARG A 227 12.25 -40.85 11.70
N ASP A 228 12.55 -41.10 12.96
CA ASP A 228 12.53 -42.43 13.59
C ASP A 228 11.12 -42.88 13.98
N ALA A 229 10.19 -41.94 14.15
CA ALA A 229 8.80 -42.25 14.47
C ALA A 229 8.13 -43.08 13.34
N PRO A 230 7.66 -44.31 13.60
CA PRO A 230 7.05 -45.17 12.58
C PRO A 230 5.67 -44.68 12.13
N GLU A 231 4.99 -43.85 12.93
CA GLU A 231 3.65 -43.38 12.65
C GLU A 231 3.63 -42.45 11.43
N GLY A 232 2.68 -42.70 10.53
CA GLY A 232 2.44 -41.83 9.37
C GLY A 232 1.96 -40.45 9.81
N CYS A 233 1.14 -40.37 10.86
CA CYS A 233 0.48 -39.15 11.30
C CYS A 233 1.04 -38.65 12.63
N ILE A 234 1.71 -37.49 12.63
CA ILE A 234 2.23 -36.85 13.85
C ILE A 234 1.59 -35.48 14.03
N GLU A 235 1.21 -35.16 15.27
CA GLU A 235 0.80 -33.83 15.68
C GLU A 235 1.67 -33.38 16.87
N ILE A 236 2.37 -32.26 16.69
CA ILE A 236 3.18 -31.62 17.73
C ILE A 236 2.30 -30.61 18.46
N GLN A 237 2.11 -30.82 19.75
CA GLN A 237 1.27 -29.97 20.58
C GLN A 237 2.10 -29.11 21.54
N PRO A 238 1.65 -27.87 21.81
CA PRO A 238 2.31 -27.01 22.77
C PRO A 238 2.12 -27.55 24.19
N ALA A 239 3.13 -27.37 25.03
CA ALA A 239 2.97 -27.39 26.48
C ALA A 239 2.02 -26.25 26.93
N THR A 240 1.47 -26.34 28.14
CA THR A 240 0.59 -25.26 28.63
C THR A 240 1.39 -23.98 28.84
N ALA A 241 0.72 -22.81 28.84
CA ALA A 241 1.40 -21.53 29.01
C ALA A 241 2.07 -21.38 30.39
N GLU A 242 1.60 -22.14 31.39
CA GLU A 242 2.21 -22.25 32.72
C GLU A 242 3.52 -23.04 32.68
N GLU A 243 3.60 -24.08 31.84
CA GLU A 243 4.78 -24.93 31.67
C GLU A 243 5.83 -24.29 30.76
N ASP A 244 5.40 -23.80 29.59
CA ASP A 244 6.26 -23.14 28.60
C ASP A 244 5.48 -22.07 27.83
N ARG A 245 5.79 -20.81 28.15
CA ARG A 245 5.22 -19.64 27.45
C ARG A 245 5.64 -19.54 25.99
N PHE A 246 6.70 -20.25 25.57
CA PHE A 246 7.27 -20.20 24.23
C PHE A 246 7.36 -21.61 23.64
N SER A 247 6.25 -22.34 23.66
CA SER A 247 6.14 -23.77 23.30
C SER A 247 6.38 -24.10 21.81
N GLN A 248 6.79 -23.13 21.00
CA GLN A 248 7.23 -23.32 19.63
C GLN A 248 8.38 -24.35 19.52
N THR A 249 8.45 -25.03 18.38
CA THR A 249 9.53 -25.99 18.08
C THR A 249 10.87 -25.27 18.01
N PHE A 250 10.86 -24.08 17.39
CA PHE A 250 11.97 -23.14 17.32
C PHE A 250 11.55 -21.85 18.02
N ASP A 251 11.79 -21.77 19.33
CA ASP A 251 11.26 -20.70 20.16
C ASP A 251 11.98 -19.35 20.00
N LEU A 252 11.37 -18.32 20.61
CA LEU A 252 11.85 -16.94 20.56
C LEU A 252 13.25 -16.77 21.17
N TRP A 253 13.65 -17.63 22.12
CA TRP A 253 14.97 -17.59 22.75
C TRP A 253 16.06 -18.16 21.87
N LEU A 254 15.72 -19.13 21.01
CA LEU A 254 16.62 -19.60 19.97
C LEU A 254 16.83 -18.51 18.92
N VAL A 255 15.74 -18.03 18.31
CA VAL A 255 15.84 -17.08 17.19
C VAL A 255 16.37 -15.69 17.59
N GLY A 256 16.27 -15.31 18.86
CA GLY A 256 16.83 -14.06 19.39
C GLY A 256 18.28 -14.16 19.86
N ALA A 257 18.95 -15.30 19.66
CA ALA A 257 20.33 -15.52 20.11
C ALA A 257 21.23 -15.98 18.95
N GLU A 258 22.55 -15.88 19.13
CA GLU A 258 23.54 -16.34 18.15
C GLU A 258 23.47 -17.85 17.89
N ARG A 259 22.86 -18.61 18.82
CA ARG A 259 22.63 -20.07 18.70
C ARG A 259 21.87 -20.46 17.44
N VAL A 260 21.03 -19.58 16.88
CA VAL A 260 20.30 -19.87 15.63
C VAL A 260 21.21 -19.87 14.41
N LEU A 261 22.37 -19.20 14.47
CA LEU A 261 23.24 -18.99 13.30
C LEU A 261 23.79 -20.28 12.72
N SER A 262 23.94 -21.34 13.52
CA SER A 262 24.38 -22.66 13.05
C SER A 262 23.41 -23.31 12.07
N LEU A 263 22.15 -22.87 12.03
CA LEU A 263 21.14 -23.33 11.08
C LEU A 263 21.25 -22.66 9.70
N TRP A 264 22.00 -21.56 9.58
CA TRP A 264 22.01 -20.72 8.37
C TRP A 264 22.38 -21.50 7.10
N GLU A 265 23.50 -22.20 7.10
CA GLU A 265 23.99 -22.91 5.90
C GLU A 265 22.99 -23.99 5.47
N GLY A 266 22.50 -24.79 6.42
CA GLY A 266 21.53 -25.86 6.16
C GLY A 266 20.19 -25.31 5.65
N PHE A 267 19.70 -24.23 6.26
CA PHE A 267 18.46 -23.58 5.85
C PHE A 267 18.60 -22.92 4.47
N ARG A 268 19.64 -22.11 4.25
CA ARG A 268 19.94 -21.42 2.98
C ARG A 268 19.94 -22.40 1.81
N ASP A 269 20.57 -23.56 2.01
CA ASP A 269 20.76 -24.55 0.95
C ASP A 269 19.57 -25.50 0.77
N SER A 270 18.59 -25.46 1.68
CA SER A 270 17.38 -26.27 1.62
C SER A 270 16.47 -25.92 0.41
N PRO A 271 15.67 -26.87 -0.10
CA PRO A 271 14.65 -26.58 -1.09
C PRO A 271 13.59 -25.61 -0.60
N VAL A 272 13.31 -25.59 0.71
CA VAL A 272 12.37 -24.64 1.32
C VAL A 272 12.82 -23.20 1.08
N SER A 273 14.09 -22.90 1.33
CA SER A 273 14.70 -21.61 1.03
C SER A 273 14.75 -21.31 -0.47
N LYS A 274 15.25 -22.26 -1.27
CA LYS A 274 15.52 -22.04 -2.71
C LYS A 274 14.27 -21.93 -3.59
N LEU A 275 13.18 -22.58 -3.21
CA LEU A 275 11.93 -22.61 -3.97
C LEU A 275 10.85 -21.68 -3.41
N LEU A 276 11.15 -20.95 -2.33
CA LEU A 276 10.27 -19.95 -1.76
C LEU A 276 10.00 -18.83 -2.77
N GLY A 277 8.73 -18.53 -2.98
CA GLY A 277 8.30 -17.41 -3.83
C GLY A 277 7.13 -16.64 -3.23
N ALA A 278 6.80 -15.50 -3.84
CA ALA A 278 5.56 -14.80 -3.58
C ALA A 278 4.36 -15.55 -4.16
N SER A 279 3.18 -15.44 -3.54
CA SER A 279 1.93 -15.95 -4.13
C SER A 279 1.57 -15.20 -5.43
N ASP A 280 0.62 -15.71 -6.19
CA ASP A 280 0.17 -15.04 -7.42
C ASP A 280 -0.61 -13.75 -7.12
N ILE A 281 -1.29 -13.66 -5.96
CA ILE A 281 -1.93 -12.43 -5.47
C ILE A 281 -0.86 -11.36 -5.22
N VAL A 282 0.20 -11.73 -4.50
CA VAL A 282 1.32 -10.82 -4.21
C VAL A 282 2.04 -10.41 -5.50
N LYS A 283 2.35 -11.35 -6.40
CA LYS A 283 2.98 -11.03 -7.70
C LYS A 283 2.12 -10.08 -8.52
N GLY A 284 0.81 -10.33 -8.61
CA GLY A 284 -0.13 -9.47 -9.33
C GLY A 284 -0.17 -8.05 -8.75
N ALA A 285 -0.17 -7.92 -7.42
CA ALA A 285 -0.08 -6.63 -6.75
C ALA A 285 1.26 -5.91 -7.01
N VAL A 286 2.38 -6.63 -7.01
CA VAL A 286 3.69 -6.05 -7.35
C VAL A 286 3.72 -5.58 -8.81
N GLU A 287 3.30 -6.42 -9.75
CA GLU A 287 3.23 -6.10 -11.19
C GLU A 287 2.37 -4.86 -11.47
N LYS A 288 1.23 -4.74 -10.79
CA LYS A 288 0.35 -3.57 -10.85
C LYS A 288 1.07 -2.28 -10.44
N ASN A 289 1.97 -2.37 -9.47
CA ASN A 289 2.67 -1.24 -8.87
C ASN A 289 4.07 -0.98 -9.45
N GLU A 290 4.56 -1.79 -10.40
CA GLU A 290 5.89 -1.63 -11.02
C GLU A 290 6.09 -0.24 -11.63
N HIS A 291 5.00 0.38 -12.13
CA HIS A 291 5.03 1.73 -12.71
C HIS A 291 5.52 2.81 -11.74
N LEU A 292 5.35 2.63 -10.42
CA LEU A 292 5.84 3.56 -9.40
C LEU A 292 7.36 3.55 -9.28
N PHE A 293 8.00 2.47 -9.74
CA PHE A 293 9.44 2.25 -9.63
C PHE A 293 10.17 2.41 -10.96
N MET A 294 9.48 2.68 -12.07
CA MET A 294 10.11 2.85 -13.38
C MET A 294 10.98 4.12 -13.41
N PRO A 295 12.18 4.07 -14.01
CA PRO A 295 13.06 5.23 -14.11
C PRO A 295 12.50 6.29 -15.08
N PRO A 296 12.67 7.60 -14.79
CA PRO A 296 12.21 8.66 -15.67
C PRO A 296 12.89 8.64 -17.04
N GLY A 297 12.10 8.63 -18.11
CA GLY A 297 12.59 8.82 -19.49
C GLY A 297 13.08 7.56 -20.22
N ASP A 298 12.97 6.36 -19.63
CA ASP A 298 13.45 5.10 -20.22
C ASP A 298 12.42 4.41 -21.14
N VAL A 299 11.74 5.21 -21.98
CA VAL A 299 10.94 4.70 -23.10
C VAL A 299 11.82 4.65 -24.35
N GLY A 300 12.52 3.52 -24.56
CA GLY A 300 12.93 3.12 -25.90
C GLY A 300 14.39 3.32 -26.32
N LYS A 301 15.39 3.10 -25.46
CA LYS A 301 16.74 2.74 -25.95
C LYS A 301 16.83 1.22 -26.10
N GLU A 302 16.96 0.77 -27.35
CA GLU A 302 17.11 -0.63 -27.71
C GLU A 302 18.22 -1.31 -26.89
N GLY A 303 17.89 -2.39 -26.17
CA GLY A 303 18.87 -3.40 -25.79
C GLY A 303 18.98 -3.82 -24.33
N ARG A 304 18.35 -3.15 -23.35
CA ARG A 304 18.30 -3.63 -21.95
C ARG A 304 16.89 -3.48 -21.38
N SER A 305 16.19 -4.60 -21.21
CA SER A 305 15.00 -4.64 -20.35
C SER A 305 15.48 -4.37 -18.92
N ARG A 306 15.16 -3.19 -18.38
CA ARG A 306 15.57 -2.77 -17.03
C ARG A 306 14.56 -3.32 -16.03
N ASP A 307 15.02 -4.03 -14.99
CA ASP A 307 14.15 -4.42 -13.87
C ASP A 307 13.82 -3.13 -13.09
N PRO A 308 12.54 -2.79 -12.85
CA PRO A 308 12.15 -1.53 -12.21
C PRO A 308 12.79 -1.31 -10.83
N PHE A 309 13.22 -2.40 -10.18
CA PHE A 309 13.74 -2.36 -8.81
C PHE A 309 15.26 -2.21 -8.73
N ASP A 310 15.99 -2.25 -9.85
CA ASP A 310 17.46 -2.22 -9.91
C ASP A 310 18.10 -0.89 -9.43
N HIS A 311 17.31 0.19 -9.34
CA HIS A 311 17.75 1.51 -8.89
C HIS A 311 16.99 1.99 -7.65
N VAL A 312 16.31 1.06 -6.97
CA VAL A 312 15.47 1.34 -5.81
C VAL A 312 16.20 0.94 -4.53
N MET A 313 16.11 1.80 -3.51
CA MET A 313 16.41 1.46 -2.12
C MET A 313 15.11 1.28 -1.35
N ALA A 314 14.86 0.08 -0.83
CA ALA A 314 13.79 -0.17 0.13
C ALA A 314 14.24 0.11 1.56
N MET A 315 13.36 0.76 2.32
CA MET A 315 13.55 1.16 3.71
C MET A 315 12.36 0.69 4.53
N HIS A 316 12.53 -0.37 5.32
CA HIS A 316 11.53 -0.81 6.29
C HIS A 316 11.67 0.01 7.58
N ILE A 317 10.81 1.00 7.73
CA ILE A 317 10.80 1.91 8.87
C ILE A 317 9.52 1.71 9.67
N ARG A 318 9.58 0.94 10.76
CA ARG A 318 8.46 0.81 11.68
C ARG A 318 8.50 1.95 12.68
N ARG A 319 7.40 2.68 12.85
CA ARG A 319 7.31 3.74 13.85
C ARG A 319 6.08 3.63 14.73
N GLY A 320 4.87 3.60 14.15
CA GLY A 320 3.58 3.73 14.84
C GLY A 320 3.53 3.13 16.26
N ASP A 321 3.39 1.82 16.38
CA ASP A 321 3.41 1.10 17.66
C ASP A 321 4.83 0.77 18.18
N TYR A 322 5.86 1.11 17.40
CA TYR A 322 7.22 0.62 17.58
C TYR A 322 7.99 1.32 18.68
N ALA A 323 7.66 2.57 18.99
CA ALA A 323 8.31 3.29 20.10
C ALA A 323 8.21 2.49 21.42
N ARG A 324 7.05 1.88 21.70
CA ARG A 324 6.88 1.00 22.88
C ARG A 324 7.70 -0.29 22.74
N ALA A 325 7.68 -0.91 21.56
CA ALA A 325 8.47 -2.11 21.32
C ALA A 325 9.98 -1.88 21.50
N CYS A 326 10.50 -0.71 21.11
CA CYS A 326 11.89 -0.32 21.33
C CYS A 326 12.24 -0.24 22.82
N MET A 327 11.31 0.23 23.66
CA MET A 327 11.50 0.23 25.11
C MET A 327 11.58 -1.18 25.67
N ASP A 328 10.76 -2.10 25.16
CA ASP A 328 10.80 -3.49 25.59
C ASP A 328 12.07 -4.20 25.10
N LEU A 329 12.54 -3.91 23.89
CA LEU A 329 13.84 -4.39 23.39
C LEU A 329 15.01 -3.92 24.24
N ALA A 330 14.96 -2.67 24.73
CA ALA A 330 15.95 -2.16 25.68
C ALA A 330 15.92 -2.95 27.00
N LYS A 331 14.72 -3.19 27.55
CA LYS A 331 14.53 -4.04 28.75
C LYS A 331 15.05 -5.46 28.58
N TYR A 332 14.91 -6.02 27.40
CA TYR A 332 15.39 -7.38 27.13
C TYR A 332 16.89 -7.42 26.78
N ASN A 333 17.57 -6.27 26.76
CA ASN A 333 18.94 -6.12 26.23
C ASN A 333 19.09 -6.82 24.87
N SER A 334 18.06 -6.66 24.03
CA SER A 334 17.99 -7.34 22.74
C SER A 334 18.93 -6.70 21.73
N THR A 335 19.68 -7.52 21.01
CA THR A 335 20.49 -7.08 19.88
C THR A 335 19.74 -7.38 18.57
N PHE A 336 20.43 -7.89 17.55
CA PHE A 336 19.77 -8.37 16.35
C PHE A 336 19.14 -9.76 16.55
N TYR A 337 18.09 -10.04 15.79
CA TYR A 337 17.46 -11.35 15.77
C TYR A 337 17.84 -12.11 14.50
N LEU A 338 17.88 -13.44 14.62
CA LEU A 338 17.93 -14.37 13.50
C LEU A 338 19.15 -14.08 12.61
N TRP A 339 18.98 -14.07 11.28
CA TRP A 339 20.05 -13.89 10.32
C TRP A 339 20.73 -12.52 10.37
N ASN A 340 20.12 -11.51 10.99
CA ASN A 340 20.76 -10.20 11.18
C ASN A 340 21.99 -10.25 12.09
N GLN A 341 22.17 -11.35 12.83
CA GLN A 341 23.36 -11.62 13.65
C GLN A 341 24.52 -12.23 12.82
N LEU A 342 24.31 -12.54 11.53
CA LEU A 342 25.33 -13.18 10.71
C LEU A 342 26.58 -12.31 10.57
N PRO A 343 27.78 -12.90 10.73
CA PRO A 343 28.98 -12.12 10.90
C PRO A 343 29.41 -11.33 9.66
N PHE A 344 28.96 -11.75 8.47
CA PHE A 344 29.27 -11.13 7.19
C PHE A 344 28.37 -9.95 6.82
N LEU A 345 27.27 -9.72 7.55
CA LEU A 345 26.42 -8.57 7.31
C LEU A 345 27.14 -7.28 7.74
N PRO A 346 27.02 -6.19 6.96
CA PRO A 346 27.80 -4.97 7.17
C PRO A 346 27.36 -4.20 8.42
N ASP A 347 26.11 -4.40 8.84
CA ASP A 347 25.56 -3.73 10.01
C ASP A 347 25.65 -4.63 11.24
N LYS A 348 26.13 -4.06 12.35
CA LYS A 348 26.33 -4.75 13.61
C LYS A 348 25.71 -3.93 14.72
N PHE A 349 25.02 -4.59 15.63
CA PHE A 349 24.55 -3.98 16.86
C PHE A 349 25.08 -4.76 18.06
N VAL A 350 26.00 -4.14 18.79
CA VAL A 350 26.45 -4.67 20.07
C VAL A 350 25.71 -3.84 21.12
N GLY A 351 24.74 -4.48 21.80
CA GLY A 351 24.05 -3.85 22.92
C GLY A 351 25.03 -3.55 24.05
N PRO A 352 24.69 -2.66 24.99
CA PRO A 352 25.57 -2.34 26.11
C PRO A 352 25.91 -3.61 26.93
N ILE A 353 27.19 -3.71 27.31
CA ILE A 353 27.74 -4.84 28.05
C ILE A 353 27.45 -4.65 29.55
N GLY A 354 26.61 -5.51 30.15
CA GLY A 354 26.23 -5.50 31.59
C GLY A 354 24.76 -5.12 31.87
N LYS A 355 24.25 -5.36 33.10
CA LYS A 355 22.88 -4.98 33.56
C LYS A 355 22.94 -3.71 34.46
N PRO A 356 21.91 -2.84 34.53
CA PRO A 356 20.46 -3.07 34.37
C PRO A 356 19.86 -2.84 32.98
N SER A 357 18.79 -3.59 32.72
CA SER A 357 17.90 -3.59 31.55
C SER A 357 17.10 -2.30 31.33
N ASP A 358 17.06 -1.40 32.31
CA ASP A 358 16.09 -0.31 32.32
C ASP A 358 16.77 1.06 32.55
N THR A 359 18.09 1.14 32.35
CA THR A 359 18.81 2.40 32.56
C THR A 359 18.50 3.40 31.44
N PRO A 360 18.43 4.70 31.76
CA PRO A 360 18.28 5.75 30.75
C PRO A 360 19.34 5.66 29.64
N GLU A 361 20.57 5.25 29.99
CA GLU A 361 21.69 5.11 29.06
C GLU A 361 21.48 3.94 28.08
N ASN A 362 21.04 2.77 28.57
CA ASN A 362 20.74 1.62 27.72
C ASN A 362 19.55 1.91 26.79
N ILE A 363 18.50 2.52 27.34
CA ILE A 363 17.32 2.93 26.58
C ILE A 363 17.72 3.93 25.48
N ALA A 364 18.59 4.90 25.77
CA ALA A 364 19.06 5.86 24.78
C ALA A 364 19.84 5.18 23.63
N VAL A 365 20.73 4.23 23.94
CA VAL A 365 21.49 3.48 22.92
C VAL A 365 20.58 2.65 22.02
N VAL A 366 19.58 1.98 22.60
CA VAL A 366 18.62 1.18 21.82
C VAL A 366 17.70 2.09 21.01
N LEU A 367 17.22 3.21 21.57
CA LEU A 367 16.34 4.15 20.87
C LEU A 367 17.03 4.86 19.70
N ASP A 368 18.32 5.21 19.82
CA ASP A 368 19.08 5.82 18.73
C ASP A 368 19.04 4.96 17.45
N ARG A 369 19.02 3.63 17.62
CA ARG A 369 18.97 2.68 16.52
C ARG A 369 17.56 2.22 16.16
N CYS A 370 16.74 1.93 17.17
CA CYS A 370 15.41 1.36 17.02
C CYS A 370 14.39 2.40 16.55
N PHE A 371 14.53 3.63 17.04
CA PHE A 371 13.62 4.74 16.78
C PHE A 371 14.38 6.04 16.41
N PRO A 372 15.23 6.00 15.36
CA PRO A 372 16.11 7.10 15.00
C PRO A 372 15.34 8.38 14.62
N THR A 373 16.03 9.51 14.76
CA THR A 373 15.55 10.80 14.28
C THR A 373 15.57 10.86 12.75
N THR A 374 14.81 11.81 12.17
CA THR A 374 14.79 12.05 10.71
C THR A 374 16.21 12.27 10.16
N GLY A 375 17.03 13.08 10.85
CA GLY A 375 18.42 13.35 10.44
C GLY A 375 19.31 12.11 10.46
N ALA A 376 19.25 11.31 11.53
CA ALA A 376 20.02 10.07 11.64
C ALA A 376 19.63 9.06 10.54
N LEU A 377 18.34 8.97 10.20
CA LEU A 377 17.83 8.15 9.10
C LEU A 377 18.39 8.61 7.75
N VAL A 378 18.31 9.91 7.45
CA VAL A 378 18.83 10.47 6.19
C VAL A 378 20.34 10.21 6.07
N GLU A 379 21.11 10.41 7.14
CA GLU A 379 22.54 10.14 7.14
C GLU A 379 22.85 8.64 6.89
N ARG A 380 22.06 7.75 7.47
CA ARG A 380 22.21 6.30 7.25
C ARG A 380 21.89 5.90 5.82
N VAL A 381 20.81 6.44 5.27
CA VAL A 381 20.37 6.23 3.88
C VAL A 381 21.41 6.76 2.89
N HIS A 382 21.94 7.94 3.15
CA HIS A 382 23.01 8.55 2.35
C HIS A 382 24.26 7.67 2.33
N ARG A 383 24.72 7.21 3.51
CA ARG A 383 25.89 6.30 3.61
C ARG A 383 25.68 5.01 2.84
N ALA A 384 24.51 4.38 2.98
CA ALA A 384 24.19 3.17 2.24
C ALA A 384 24.13 3.38 0.71
N ARG A 385 23.68 4.57 0.26
CA ARG A 385 23.72 4.96 -1.16
C ARG A 385 25.16 5.07 -1.68
N GLU A 386 26.06 5.66 -0.90
CA GLU A 386 27.48 5.75 -1.26
C GLU A 386 28.19 4.39 -1.19
N ASP A 387 27.87 3.52 -0.23
CA ASP A 387 28.39 2.15 -0.14
C ASP A 387 27.99 1.32 -1.37
N TYR A 388 26.74 1.44 -1.81
CA TYR A 388 26.26 0.80 -3.03
C TYR A 388 27.03 1.30 -4.26
N LYS A 389 27.24 2.62 -4.37
CA LYS A 389 28.00 3.23 -5.46
C LYS A 389 29.46 2.75 -5.47
N ARG A 390 30.10 2.64 -4.30
CA ARG A 390 31.46 2.10 -4.16
C ARG A 390 31.56 0.63 -4.55
N SER A 391 30.59 -0.19 -4.16
CA SER A 391 30.59 -1.64 -4.46
C SER A 391 30.28 -1.97 -5.92
N THR A 392 29.56 -1.10 -6.63
CA THR A 392 29.19 -1.30 -8.05
C THR A 392 30.09 -0.56 -9.05
N GLY A 393 30.89 0.42 -8.59
CA GLY A 393 31.83 1.19 -9.41
C GLY A 393 31.17 2.17 -10.39
N ALA A 394 31.94 2.71 -11.34
CA ALA A 394 31.48 3.70 -12.33
C ALA A 394 30.46 3.15 -13.36
N GLY A 395 30.18 1.84 -13.33
CA GLY A 395 29.16 1.17 -14.15
C GLY A 395 27.86 0.83 -13.39
N GLY A 396 27.80 1.13 -12.09
CA GLY A 396 26.61 0.95 -11.25
C GLY A 396 25.52 1.98 -11.58
N TYR A 397 24.26 1.56 -11.54
CA TYR A 397 23.13 2.47 -11.77
C TYR A 397 23.06 3.52 -10.67
N GLN A 398 22.69 4.75 -11.05
CA GLN A 398 22.37 5.78 -10.08
C GLN A 398 21.09 5.38 -9.34
N MET A 399 21.21 5.12 -8.04
CA MET A 399 20.07 4.86 -7.17
C MET A 399 19.36 6.17 -6.88
N ASP A 400 18.13 6.31 -7.38
CA ASP A 400 17.39 7.57 -7.38
C ASP A 400 15.93 7.44 -6.90
N THR A 401 15.47 6.21 -6.63
CA THR A 401 14.15 5.93 -6.07
C THR A 401 14.25 5.32 -4.67
N ALA A 402 13.59 5.96 -3.71
CA ALA A 402 13.43 5.48 -2.35
C ALA A 402 12.05 4.84 -2.20
N PHE A 403 11.98 3.65 -1.61
CA PHE A 403 10.73 2.99 -1.23
C PHE A 403 10.66 2.85 0.30
N ILE A 404 9.68 3.47 0.94
CA ILE A 404 9.51 3.45 2.39
C ILE A 404 8.37 2.51 2.76
N LEU A 405 8.73 1.37 3.35
CA LEU A 405 7.80 0.40 3.90
C LEU A 405 7.53 0.80 5.35
N THR A 406 6.35 1.34 5.66
CA THR A 406 6.07 1.88 7.00
C THR A 406 4.61 1.75 7.41
N ASN A 407 4.41 1.54 8.72
CA ASN A 407 3.10 1.63 9.37
C ASN A 407 2.81 3.03 9.94
N ASP A 408 3.70 4.00 9.76
CA ASP A 408 3.51 5.36 10.23
C ASP A 408 2.43 6.08 9.42
N LYS A 409 1.48 6.70 10.13
CA LYS A 409 0.40 7.52 9.55
C LYS A 409 0.44 8.97 10.05
N THR A 410 1.53 9.37 10.69
CA THR A 410 1.71 10.68 11.31
C THR A 410 2.32 11.67 10.31
N PRO A 411 2.33 12.98 10.62
CA PRO A 411 3.01 13.98 9.80
C PRO A 411 4.51 13.71 9.57
N TRP A 412 5.15 12.92 10.44
CA TRP A 412 6.56 12.54 10.32
C TRP A 412 6.89 11.91 8.96
N LEU A 413 5.98 11.10 8.38
CA LEU A 413 6.24 10.47 7.09
C LEU A 413 6.45 11.51 5.98
N GLN A 414 5.66 12.59 5.97
CA GLN A 414 5.82 13.66 4.97
C GLN A 414 7.09 14.48 5.20
N GLU A 415 7.45 14.72 6.46
CA GLU A 415 8.73 15.33 6.83
C GLU A 415 9.91 14.49 6.30
N PHE A 416 9.87 13.18 6.52
CA PHE A 416 10.92 12.26 6.07
C PHE A 416 10.98 12.13 4.54
N LYS A 417 9.83 12.09 3.83
CA LYS A 417 9.78 12.16 2.36
C LYS A 417 10.48 13.42 1.86
N THR A 418 10.17 14.57 2.47
CA THR A 418 10.78 15.87 2.12
C THR A 418 12.29 15.86 2.38
N ALA A 419 12.73 15.29 3.51
CA ALA A 419 14.14 15.20 3.86
C ALA A 419 14.94 14.35 2.85
N LEU A 420 14.38 13.23 2.37
CA LEU A 420 15.00 12.43 1.31
C LEU A 420 15.05 13.17 -0.04
N LEU A 421 13.99 13.87 -0.42
CA LEU A 421 14.01 14.70 -1.64
C LEU A 421 15.12 15.77 -1.56
N ASN A 422 15.30 16.40 -0.39
CA ASN A 422 16.38 17.36 -0.15
C ASN A 422 17.78 16.71 -0.17
N ASP A 423 17.91 15.43 0.20
CA ASP A 423 19.14 14.62 0.09
C ASP A 423 19.44 14.16 -1.38
N GLY A 424 18.60 14.57 -2.33
CA GLY A 424 18.81 14.36 -3.77
C GLY A 424 18.18 13.09 -4.33
N TRP A 425 17.23 12.47 -3.62
CA TRP A 425 16.38 11.42 -4.19
C TRP A 425 15.40 12.03 -5.19
N LYS A 426 15.20 11.37 -6.34
CA LYS A 426 14.28 11.87 -7.38
C LYS A 426 12.84 11.44 -7.12
N HIS A 427 12.67 10.22 -6.60
CA HIS A 427 11.36 9.64 -6.32
C HIS A 427 11.36 9.04 -4.92
N VAL A 428 10.28 9.27 -4.18
CA VAL A 428 10.04 8.66 -2.88
C VAL A 428 8.65 8.06 -2.88
N VAL A 429 8.58 6.74 -2.93
CA VAL A 429 7.37 5.91 -2.91
C VAL A 429 7.20 5.35 -1.50
N THR A 430 5.97 5.24 -1.00
CA THR A 430 5.68 4.63 0.31
C THR A 430 4.68 3.48 0.18
N THR A 431 4.52 2.67 1.23
CA THR A 431 3.46 1.63 1.30
C THR A 431 2.08 2.21 0.94
N SER A 432 1.79 3.44 1.37
CA SER A 432 0.50 4.11 1.08
C SER A 432 0.34 4.57 -0.37
N ASP A 433 1.42 4.63 -1.14
CA ASP A 433 1.38 4.96 -2.57
C ASP A 433 1.05 3.71 -3.43
N LEU A 434 1.12 2.49 -2.84
CA LEU A 434 0.76 1.25 -3.52
C LEU A 434 -0.76 1.17 -3.76
N VAL A 435 -1.14 0.77 -4.96
CA VAL A 435 -2.51 0.52 -5.37
C VAL A 435 -2.86 -0.94 -5.06
N LEU A 436 -3.61 -1.15 -3.98
CA LEU A 436 -4.15 -2.44 -3.53
C LEU A 436 -5.69 -2.33 -3.49
N ASP A 437 -6.34 -2.60 -4.63
CA ASP A 437 -7.76 -2.29 -4.83
C ASP A 437 -8.69 -3.46 -4.47
N GLU A 438 -8.13 -4.66 -4.31
CA GLU A 438 -8.87 -5.88 -4.01
C GLU A 438 -8.70 -6.28 -2.53
N PRO A 439 -9.74 -6.81 -1.86
CA PRO A 439 -9.64 -7.23 -0.46
C PRO A 439 -8.52 -8.23 -0.17
N GLU A 440 -8.27 -9.16 -1.11
CA GLU A 440 -7.18 -10.14 -1.02
C GLU A 440 -5.81 -9.46 -1.08
N GLU A 441 -5.63 -8.47 -1.94
CA GLU A 441 -4.39 -7.68 -2.04
C GLU A 441 -4.13 -6.85 -0.78
N ILE A 442 -5.20 -6.28 -0.21
CA ILE A 442 -5.15 -5.51 1.03
C ILE A 442 -4.75 -6.39 2.22
N ASP A 443 -5.32 -7.60 2.32
CA ASP A 443 -4.98 -8.56 3.39
C ASP A 443 -3.49 -8.92 3.35
N VAL A 444 -2.96 -9.17 2.15
CA VAL A 444 -1.58 -9.64 1.95
C VAL A 444 -0.58 -8.49 1.78
N GLY A 445 -0.98 -7.25 2.04
CA GLY A 445 -0.21 -6.04 1.76
C GLY A 445 1.20 -6.02 2.35
N MET A 446 1.40 -6.58 3.55
CA MET A 446 2.76 -6.69 4.12
C MET A 446 3.68 -7.59 3.28
N THR A 447 3.13 -8.62 2.63
CA THR A 447 3.91 -9.52 1.78
C THR A 447 4.22 -8.88 0.43
N VAL A 448 3.36 -7.98 -0.05
CA VAL A 448 3.64 -7.12 -1.22
C VAL A 448 4.83 -6.21 -0.93
N ASP A 449 4.79 -5.50 0.19
CA ASP A 449 5.90 -4.69 0.69
C ASP A 449 7.21 -5.50 0.75
N MET A 450 7.16 -6.69 1.36
CA MET A 450 8.31 -7.58 1.51
C MET A 450 8.84 -8.11 0.16
N GLU A 451 7.97 -8.44 -0.79
CA GLU A 451 8.36 -8.89 -2.12
C GLU A 451 9.01 -7.76 -2.94
N ILE A 452 8.48 -6.53 -2.86
CA ILE A 452 9.13 -5.35 -3.45
C ILE A 452 10.52 -5.17 -2.82
N GLY A 453 10.60 -5.17 -1.49
CA GLY A 453 11.85 -5.05 -0.74
C GLY A 453 12.90 -6.07 -1.19
N ARG A 454 12.50 -7.33 -1.41
CA ARG A 454 13.36 -8.42 -1.91
C ARG A 454 13.91 -8.17 -3.32
N ARG A 455 13.16 -7.46 -4.18
CA ARG A 455 13.56 -7.15 -5.57
C ARG A 455 14.45 -5.91 -5.67
N THR A 456 14.46 -5.04 -4.66
CA THR A 456 15.25 -3.81 -4.66
C THR A 456 16.76 -4.04 -4.62
N ALA A 457 17.53 -3.06 -5.09
CA ALA A 457 18.98 -3.13 -5.11
C ALA A 457 19.60 -3.04 -3.70
N VAL A 458 18.98 -2.27 -2.81
CA VAL A 458 19.42 -2.08 -1.42
C VAL A 458 18.21 -2.13 -0.51
N PHE A 459 18.34 -2.87 0.60
CA PHE A 459 17.31 -2.96 1.63
C PHE A 459 17.89 -2.59 3.00
N ILE A 460 17.24 -1.63 3.68
CA ILE A 460 17.59 -1.16 5.01
C ILE A 460 16.34 -1.26 5.90
N GLY A 461 16.51 -1.48 7.20
CA GLY A 461 15.41 -1.30 8.13
C GLY A 461 15.86 -0.90 9.53
N ASN A 462 14.96 -0.28 10.30
CA ASN A 462 15.16 0.04 11.73
C ASN A 462 14.63 -1.05 12.67
N GLY A 463 14.07 -2.12 12.10
CA GLY A 463 13.56 -3.27 12.84
C GLY A 463 14.66 -4.22 13.30
N HIS A 464 14.48 -4.83 14.48
CA HIS A 464 15.42 -5.83 15.03
C HIS A 464 15.28 -7.22 14.37
N THR A 465 14.20 -7.47 13.62
CA THR A 465 13.89 -8.72 12.91
C THR A 465 13.68 -8.48 11.41
N LEU A 466 14.56 -9.01 10.56
CA LEU A 466 14.38 -9.05 9.11
C LEU A 466 14.96 -10.36 8.55
N LEU A 467 14.12 -11.26 8.05
CA LEU A 467 14.55 -12.43 7.28
C LEU A 467 14.77 -12.13 5.79
N TYR A 468 14.41 -10.92 5.34
CA TYR A 468 14.34 -10.60 3.91
C TYR A 468 15.67 -10.18 3.28
N GLN A 469 16.76 -10.19 4.05
CA GLN A 469 18.12 -10.18 3.49
C GLN A 469 18.59 -11.61 3.12
N MET A 470 17.72 -12.44 2.57
CA MET A 470 18.20 -13.34 1.53
C MET A 470 18.51 -12.43 0.35
N PRO A 471 19.79 -12.09 0.03
CA PRO A 471 20.05 -11.71 -1.34
C PRO A 471 19.44 -12.84 -2.15
N SER A 472 18.53 -12.49 -3.06
CA SER A 472 18.39 -13.34 -4.22
C SER A 472 19.84 -13.53 -4.68
N ILE A 473 20.39 -14.73 -4.53
CA ILE A 473 21.35 -15.21 -5.49
C ILE A 473 20.52 -15.18 -6.76
N ARG A 474 20.48 -14.01 -7.39
CA ARG A 474 19.99 -13.84 -8.72
C ARG A 474 20.90 -14.79 -9.47
N THR A 475 20.39 -15.99 -9.74
CA THR A 475 20.60 -16.66 -11.01
C THR A 475 19.94 -15.82 -12.11
N SER A 476 20.20 -14.50 -12.09
CA SER A 476 20.42 -13.78 -13.32
C SER A 476 21.33 -14.68 -14.13
N ARG A 477 20.97 -14.90 -15.39
CA ARG A 477 21.94 -15.38 -16.35
C ARG A 477 23.06 -14.35 -16.33
N ARG A 478 24.06 -14.57 -15.49
CA ARG A 478 25.19 -13.68 -15.35
C ARG A 478 26.04 -13.91 -16.57
N GLU A 479 26.12 -12.89 -17.40
CA GLU A 479 27.06 -12.91 -18.50
C GLU A 479 28.47 -12.86 -17.90
N HIS A 480 29.28 -13.89 -18.14
CA HIS A 480 30.67 -13.87 -17.69
C HIS A 480 31.42 -12.78 -18.45
N SER A 481 32.19 -11.97 -17.72
CA SER A 481 32.97 -10.89 -18.33
C SER A 481 33.98 -11.46 -19.35
N PRO A 482 34.39 -10.66 -20.36
CA PRO A 482 35.43 -11.05 -21.30
C PRO A 482 36.73 -11.50 -20.60
N THR A 483 37.07 -10.87 -19.48
CA THR A 483 38.23 -11.22 -18.66
C THR A 483 38.13 -12.60 -18.01
N THR A 484 36.97 -12.96 -17.46
CA THR A 484 36.75 -14.30 -16.88
C THR A 484 36.71 -15.38 -17.95
N LYS A 485 36.10 -15.10 -19.11
CA LYS A 485 36.15 -16.01 -20.26
C LYS A 485 37.60 -16.22 -20.76
N SER A 486 38.40 -15.15 -20.82
CA SER A 486 39.80 -15.22 -21.26
C SER A 486 40.68 -15.98 -20.28
N ARG A 487 40.47 -15.82 -18.96
CA ARG A 487 41.17 -16.60 -17.93
C ARG A 487 40.81 -18.08 -17.97
N LEU A 488 39.53 -18.42 -18.16
CA LEU A 488 39.10 -19.80 -18.38
C LEU A 488 39.83 -20.42 -19.58
N ILE A 489 39.87 -19.72 -20.71
CA ILE A 489 40.58 -20.18 -21.91
C ILE A 489 42.08 -20.31 -21.63
N GLY A 490 42.72 -19.32 -21.01
CA GLY A 490 44.15 -19.36 -20.67
C GLY A 490 44.52 -20.56 -19.80
N ARG A 491 43.69 -20.91 -18.82
CA ARG A 491 43.87 -22.09 -17.96
C ARG A 491 43.76 -23.40 -18.75
N VAL A 492 42.77 -23.50 -19.64
CA VAL A 492 42.60 -24.67 -20.51
C VAL A 492 43.76 -24.81 -21.51
N LEU A 493 44.29 -23.68 -22.02
CA LEU A 493 45.48 -23.68 -22.87
C LEU A 493 46.76 -24.05 -22.09
N ALA A 494 46.81 -23.75 -20.79
CA ALA A 494 47.87 -24.20 -19.89
C ALA A 494 47.68 -25.66 -19.40
N HIS A 495 46.95 -26.48 -20.16
CA HIS A 495 46.72 -27.92 -19.91
C HIS A 495 45.91 -28.27 -18.65
N GLN A 496 45.20 -27.32 -18.03
CA GLN A 496 44.21 -27.66 -17.00
C GLN A 496 42.96 -28.29 -17.61
N THR A 497 42.30 -29.19 -16.89
CA THR A 497 41.01 -29.73 -17.34
C THR A 497 39.93 -28.65 -17.33
N ILE A 498 38.90 -28.81 -18.16
CA ILE A 498 37.78 -27.84 -18.20
C ILE A 498 37.11 -27.75 -16.82
N THR A 499 37.05 -28.86 -16.08
CA THR A 499 36.49 -28.92 -14.73
C THR A 499 37.29 -28.07 -13.74
N GLU A 500 38.61 -28.21 -13.71
CA GLU A 500 39.49 -27.43 -12.82
C GLU A 500 39.47 -25.94 -13.19
N ALA A 501 39.53 -25.63 -14.49
CA ALA A 501 39.48 -24.26 -14.98
C ALA A 501 38.12 -23.60 -14.70
N ALA A 502 37.02 -24.35 -14.82
CA ALA A 502 35.67 -23.90 -14.50
C ALA A 502 35.50 -23.63 -13.00
N ALA A 503 36.02 -24.52 -12.15
CA ALA A 503 36.00 -24.34 -10.70
C ALA A 503 36.83 -23.11 -10.27
N ALA A 504 38.02 -22.94 -10.83
CA ALA A 504 38.93 -21.83 -10.52
C ALA A 504 38.34 -20.44 -10.88
N GLU A 505 37.53 -20.37 -11.94
CA GLU A 505 36.92 -19.12 -12.42
C GLU A 505 35.44 -18.98 -12.01
N ASN A 506 34.93 -19.90 -11.18
CA ASN A 506 33.54 -19.94 -10.72
C ASN A 506 32.52 -19.89 -11.89
N ILE A 507 32.76 -20.72 -12.91
CA ILE A 507 31.91 -20.88 -14.08
C ILE A 507 31.22 -22.26 -14.02
N PRO A 508 29.90 -22.37 -14.22
CA PRO A 508 29.24 -23.66 -14.35
C PRO A 508 29.86 -24.49 -15.48
N TYR A 509 30.09 -25.78 -15.24
CA TYR A 509 30.79 -26.67 -16.18
C TYR A 509 30.23 -26.63 -17.61
N ASP A 510 28.91 -26.66 -17.76
CA ASP A 510 28.25 -26.58 -19.08
C ASP A 510 28.54 -25.27 -19.81
N THR A 511 28.62 -24.17 -19.07
CA THR A 511 28.93 -22.85 -19.60
C THR A 511 30.40 -22.76 -19.99
N ALA A 512 31.31 -23.28 -19.15
CA ALA A 512 32.73 -23.36 -19.46
C ALA A 512 32.98 -24.20 -20.73
N THR A 513 32.31 -25.34 -20.86
CA THR A 513 32.38 -26.21 -22.04
C THR A 513 31.91 -25.48 -23.30
N LYS A 514 30.81 -24.72 -23.23
CA LYS A 514 30.32 -23.91 -24.37
C LYS A 514 31.28 -22.79 -24.75
N ILE A 515 31.89 -22.11 -23.77
CA ILE A 515 32.88 -21.05 -24.01
C ILE A 515 34.14 -21.62 -24.67
N VAL A 516 34.68 -22.72 -24.14
CA VAL A 516 35.86 -23.41 -24.69
C VAL A 516 35.57 -23.92 -26.11
N ARG A 517 34.42 -24.55 -26.33
CA ARG A 517 33.99 -25.00 -27.66
C ARG A 517 33.87 -23.83 -28.64
N ARG A 518 33.29 -22.69 -28.23
CA ARG A 518 33.21 -21.50 -29.08
C ARG A 518 34.60 -21.00 -29.44
N HIS A 519 35.47 -20.83 -28.45
CA HIS A 519 36.83 -20.36 -28.69
C HIS A 519 37.62 -21.29 -29.64
N ARG A 520 37.50 -22.60 -29.48
CA ARG A 520 38.10 -23.58 -30.40
C ARG A 520 37.58 -23.45 -31.83
N ASN A 521 36.31 -23.10 -32.00
CA ASN A 521 35.67 -23.02 -33.31
C ASN A 521 35.85 -21.65 -34.00
N THR A 522 35.91 -20.56 -33.25
CA THR A 522 35.86 -19.18 -33.79
C THR A 522 37.06 -18.32 -33.42
N GLY A 523 37.94 -18.78 -32.54
CA GLY A 523 39.04 -17.98 -31.98
C GLY A 523 38.60 -16.89 -31.00
N ASN A 524 37.29 -16.71 -30.75
CA ASN A 524 36.75 -15.65 -29.91
C ASN A 524 35.75 -16.16 -28.85
N THR A 525 35.41 -15.30 -27.88
CA THR A 525 34.44 -15.62 -26.82
C THR A 525 33.26 -14.63 -26.74
N GLU A 526 33.14 -13.80 -27.77
CA GLU A 526 32.09 -12.79 -27.90
C GLU A 526 30.71 -13.42 -28.09
N ASN A 527 29.67 -12.65 -27.78
CA ASN A 527 28.29 -13.09 -27.87
C ASN A 527 27.68 -12.66 -29.22
N LEU A 528 26.95 -13.57 -29.86
CA LEU A 528 26.19 -13.26 -31.07
C LEU A 528 24.93 -12.44 -30.74
N PRO A 529 24.48 -11.54 -31.63
CA PRO A 529 23.18 -10.89 -31.51
C PRO A 529 22.07 -11.93 -31.41
N ARG A 530 21.12 -11.75 -30.48
CA ARG A 530 19.99 -12.67 -30.33
C ARG A 530 18.97 -12.40 -31.45
N SER A 531 18.61 -13.43 -32.22
CA SER A 531 17.50 -13.33 -33.17
C SER A 531 16.16 -13.39 -32.43
N GLY A 532 15.42 -12.28 -32.43
CA GLY A 532 14.06 -12.23 -31.90
C GLY A 532 13.07 -13.05 -32.72
N ARG A 533 11.87 -13.29 -32.15
CA ARG A 533 10.76 -13.92 -32.88
C ARG A 533 10.29 -12.96 -34.00
N PRO A 534 10.16 -13.40 -35.26
CA PRO A 534 9.74 -12.53 -36.35
C PRO A 534 8.32 -11.96 -36.09
N PRO A 535 8.08 -10.66 -36.36
CA PRO A 535 6.76 -10.05 -36.20
C PRO A 535 5.71 -10.73 -37.09
N LYS A 536 4.48 -10.86 -36.58
CA LYS A 536 3.34 -11.34 -37.37
C LYS A 536 2.78 -10.27 -38.34
N THR A 537 3.10 -8.99 -38.12
CA THR A 537 2.60 -7.86 -38.91
C THR A 537 3.71 -7.29 -39.78
N THR A 538 3.37 -6.97 -41.02
CA THR A 538 4.27 -6.26 -41.93
C THR A 538 4.17 -4.74 -41.71
N PRO A 539 5.22 -3.94 -42.05
CA PRO A 539 5.16 -2.47 -41.95
C PRO A 539 4.04 -1.81 -42.77
N ARG A 540 3.53 -2.51 -43.80
CA ARG A 540 2.39 -2.05 -44.62
C ARG A 540 1.08 -2.21 -43.86
N GLU A 541 0.90 -3.33 -43.17
CA GLU A 541 -0.29 -3.58 -42.35
C GLU A 541 -0.35 -2.68 -41.12
N GLU A 542 0.79 -2.42 -40.48
CA GLU A 542 0.84 -1.49 -39.34
C GLU A 542 0.37 -0.09 -39.74
N ARG A 543 0.82 0.42 -40.90
CA ARG A 543 0.34 1.70 -41.45
C ARG A 543 -1.16 1.68 -41.72
N HIS A 544 -1.69 0.58 -42.23
CA HIS A 544 -3.13 0.45 -42.48
C HIS A 544 -3.95 0.47 -41.18
N ILE A 545 -3.50 -0.26 -40.15
CA ILE A 545 -4.12 -0.28 -38.82
C ILE A 545 -4.14 1.12 -38.21
N LEU A 546 -3.02 1.87 -38.28
CA LEU A 546 -2.93 3.23 -37.76
C LEU A 546 -3.87 4.19 -38.49
N GLN A 547 -3.90 4.13 -39.83
CA GLN A 547 -4.76 5.00 -40.63
C GLN A 547 -6.24 4.74 -40.34
N ASN A 548 -6.62 3.47 -40.22
CA ASN A 548 -8.00 3.07 -39.92
C ASN A 548 -8.40 3.48 -38.50
N ALA A 549 -7.53 3.28 -37.50
CA ALA A 549 -7.74 3.76 -36.15
C ALA A 549 -7.84 5.29 -36.06
N LYS A 550 -7.04 6.03 -36.86
CA LYS A 550 -7.06 7.49 -36.94
C LYS A 550 -8.35 8.02 -37.58
N ASN A 551 -8.83 7.37 -38.63
CA ASN A 551 -10.04 7.76 -39.35
C ASN A 551 -11.32 7.35 -38.61
N HIS A 552 -11.25 6.26 -37.83
CA HIS A 552 -12.38 5.69 -37.10
C HIS A 552 -12.05 5.54 -35.62
N ARG A 553 -11.83 6.68 -34.95
CA ARG A 553 -11.37 6.78 -33.55
C ARG A 553 -12.17 5.92 -32.56
N ARG A 554 -13.47 5.72 -32.79
CA ARG A 554 -14.37 4.98 -31.89
C ARG A 554 -14.44 3.47 -32.19
N LYS A 555 -13.95 3.04 -33.36
CA LYS A 555 -14.04 1.65 -33.82
C LYS A 555 -13.40 0.69 -32.82
N PRO A 556 -14.07 -0.42 -32.44
CA PRO A 556 -13.50 -1.44 -31.56
C PRO A 556 -12.21 -2.05 -32.13
N LEU A 557 -11.28 -2.42 -31.25
CA LEU A 557 -10.02 -3.06 -31.66
C LEU A 557 -10.24 -4.39 -32.38
N GLN A 558 -11.34 -5.09 -32.06
CA GLN A 558 -11.69 -6.34 -32.72
C GLN A 558 -12.12 -6.12 -34.18
N GLU A 559 -12.83 -5.02 -34.47
CA GLU A 559 -13.20 -4.68 -35.85
C GLU A 559 -11.97 -4.25 -36.67
N LEU A 560 -11.05 -3.48 -36.06
CA LEU A 560 -9.76 -3.17 -36.68
C LEU A 560 -8.91 -4.44 -36.95
N ALA A 561 -9.05 -5.46 -36.10
CA ALA A 561 -8.40 -6.75 -36.28
C ALA A 561 -9.03 -7.55 -37.44
N ASN A 562 -10.36 -7.58 -37.52
CA ASN A 562 -11.10 -8.28 -38.58
C ASN A 562 -10.86 -7.66 -39.96
N GLU A 563 -10.61 -6.34 -40.03
CA GLU A 563 -10.29 -5.62 -41.27
C GLU A 563 -8.82 -5.79 -41.70
N SER A 564 -7.99 -6.49 -40.92
CA SER A 564 -6.60 -6.78 -41.26
C SER A 564 -6.47 -8.06 -42.09
N ALA A 565 -5.69 -7.99 -43.17
CA ALA A 565 -5.46 -9.12 -44.08
C ALA A 565 -4.85 -10.37 -43.40
N SER A 566 -4.15 -10.20 -42.28
CA SER A 566 -3.45 -11.28 -41.56
C SER A 566 -4.26 -11.93 -40.42
N ASN A 567 -5.57 -11.66 -40.32
CA ASN A 567 -6.47 -12.22 -39.28
C ASN A 567 -5.84 -12.17 -37.87
N ILE A 568 -5.40 -10.98 -37.49
CA ILE A 568 -4.66 -10.73 -36.25
C ILE A 568 -5.63 -10.54 -35.08
N SER A 569 -5.19 -10.83 -33.84
CA SER A 569 -6.03 -10.58 -32.66
C SER A 569 -6.13 -9.09 -32.31
N ALA A 570 -7.20 -8.68 -31.62
CA ALA A 570 -7.33 -7.33 -31.05
C ALA A 570 -6.13 -6.95 -30.16
N THR A 571 -5.52 -7.93 -29.47
CA THR A 571 -4.28 -7.74 -28.68
C THR A 571 -3.10 -7.36 -29.57
N THR A 572 -3.00 -7.90 -30.77
CA THR A 572 -1.95 -7.56 -31.74
C THR A 572 -2.15 -6.14 -32.27
N VAL A 573 -3.38 -5.76 -32.60
CA VAL A 573 -3.74 -4.38 -32.97
C VAL A 573 -3.39 -3.41 -31.84
N ARG A 574 -3.72 -3.74 -30.58
CA ARG A 574 -3.35 -2.93 -29.41
C ARG A 574 -1.84 -2.73 -29.32
N ARG A 575 -1.04 -3.78 -29.48
CA ARG A 575 0.44 -3.68 -29.45
C ARG A 575 1.00 -2.83 -30.59
N VAL A 576 0.40 -2.90 -31.79
CA VAL A 576 0.76 -2.02 -32.91
C VAL A 576 0.45 -0.56 -32.54
N LEU A 577 -0.76 -0.27 -32.06
CA LEU A 577 -1.16 1.09 -31.65
C LEU A 577 -0.24 1.66 -30.55
N HIS A 578 0.08 0.87 -29.52
CA HIS A 578 0.98 1.29 -28.44
C HIS A 578 2.41 1.60 -28.91
N ARG A 579 2.96 0.83 -29.86
CA ARG A 579 4.28 1.13 -30.45
C ARG A 579 4.31 2.48 -31.15
N HIS A 580 3.16 2.98 -31.59
CA HIS A 580 2.99 4.29 -32.22
C HIS A 580 2.28 5.31 -31.30
N ASN A 581 2.29 5.07 -29.99
CA ASN A 581 1.74 5.96 -28.96
C ASN A 581 0.21 6.23 -29.02
N TYR A 582 -0.55 5.41 -29.76
CA TYR A 582 -2.01 5.46 -29.74
C TYR A 582 -2.57 4.63 -28.59
N HIS A 583 -3.44 5.25 -27.79
CA HIS A 583 -4.08 4.64 -26.62
C HIS A 583 -5.59 4.60 -26.79
N ARG A 584 -6.24 3.57 -26.25
CA ARG A 584 -7.70 3.51 -26.19
C ARG A 584 -8.18 4.06 -24.86
N CYS A 585 -8.84 5.23 -24.89
CA CYS A 585 -9.23 6.02 -23.72
C CYS A 585 -10.74 6.30 -23.72
N VAL A 586 -11.32 6.60 -22.56
CA VAL A 586 -12.69 7.11 -22.48
C VAL A 586 -12.73 8.54 -23.04
N ALA A 587 -13.73 8.84 -23.86
CA ALA A 587 -13.93 10.18 -24.42
C ALA A 587 -14.36 11.18 -23.33
N VAL A 588 -13.80 12.39 -23.37
CA VAL A 588 -14.10 13.46 -22.41
C VAL A 588 -15.40 14.18 -22.80
N THR A 589 -16.26 14.49 -21.82
CA THR A 589 -17.51 15.25 -22.00
C THR A 589 -17.33 16.71 -21.56
N LYS A 590 -17.39 17.68 -22.48
CA LYS A 590 -17.35 19.13 -22.20
C LYS A 590 -18.30 19.91 -23.16
N PRO A 591 -18.91 21.03 -22.73
CA PRO A 591 -19.77 21.85 -23.59
C PRO A 591 -18.93 22.59 -24.64
N LEU A 592 -19.39 22.66 -25.89
CA LEU A 592 -18.66 23.38 -26.96
C LEU A 592 -18.65 24.89 -26.71
N LEU A 593 -17.45 25.50 -26.63
CA LEU A 593 -17.29 26.96 -26.49
C LEU A 593 -17.32 27.66 -27.86
N ARG A 594 -17.97 28.83 -27.90
CA ARG A 594 -17.94 29.77 -29.04
C ARG A 594 -16.87 30.84 -28.78
N GLU A 595 -16.37 31.49 -29.84
CA GLU A 595 -15.31 32.51 -29.74
C GLU A 595 -15.61 33.63 -28.74
N HIS A 596 -16.84 34.15 -28.71
CA HIS A 596 -17.21 35.18 -27.73
C HIS A 596 -17.14 34.69 -26.28
N GLN A 597 -17.36 33.39 -26.03
CA GLN A 597 -17.31 32.78 -24.70
C GLN A 597 -15.86 32.61 -24.25
N ILE A 598 -14.96 32.24 -25.16
CA ILE A 598 -13.51 32.16 -24.93
C ILE A 598 -12.98 33.55 -24.53
N SER A 599 -13.36 34.59 -25.29
CA SER A 599 -12.99 35.98 -24.98
C SER A 599 -13.50 36.44 -23.62
N ALA A 600 -14.75 36.14 -23.28
CA ALA A 600 -15.34 36.48 -21.97
C ALA A 600 -14.64 35.75 -20.81
N ARG A 601 -14.31 34.46 -20.98
CA ARG A 601 -13.53 33.67 -20.00
C ARG A 601 -12.15 34.27 -19.77
N LEU A 602 -11.46 34.65 -20.85
CA LEU A 602 -10.13 35.26 -20.75
C LEU A 602 -10.17 36.64 -20.07
N ALA A 603 -11.17 37.46 -20.38
CA ALA A 603 -11.36 38.76 -19.74
C ALA A 603 -11.64 38.61 -18.23
N TRP A 604 -12.51 37.67 -17.87
CA TRP A 604 -12.81 37.33 -16.48
C TRP A 604 -11.56 36.87 -15.72
N ALA A 605 -10.76 35.97 -16.31
CA ALA A 605 -9.56 35.46 -15.67
C ALA A 605 -8.49 36.55 -15.48
N LYS A 606 -8.35 37.48 -16.43
CA LYS A 606 -7.47 38.66 -16.29
C LYS A 606 -7.92 39.56 -15.15
N TYR A 607 -9.22 39.85 -15.05
CA TYR A 607 -9.78 40.65 -13.97
C TYR A 607 -9.55 40.00 -12.60
N ARG A 608 -9.82 38.69 -12.48
CA ARG A 608 -9.72 37.95 -11.21
C ARG A 608 -8.30 37.69 -10.73
N LYS A 609 -7.31 37.71 -11.63
CA LYS A 609 -5.90 37.48 -11.30
C LYS A 609 -5.39 38.41 -10.19
N ASP A 610 -5.85 39.66 -10.19
CA ASP A 610 -5.34 40.71 -9.31
C ASP A 610 -6.10 40.82 -7.97
N HIS A 611 -7.14 40.00 -7.74
CA HIS A 611 -8.05 40.13 -6.59
C HIS A 611 -7.70 39.25 -5.36
N GLY A 612 -6.58 38.51 -5.37
CA GLY A 612 -6.07 37.77 -4.20
C GLY A 612 -6.90 36.56 -3.75
N VAL A 613 -6.40 35.79 -2.77
CA VAL A 613 -7.05 34.55 -2.27
C VAL A 613 -8.27 34.85 -1.39
N ILE A 614 -8.21 35.96 -0.62
CA ILE A 614 -9.24 36.36 0.34
C ILE A 614 -10.59 36.56 -0.35
N ASP A 615 -10.62 37.12 -1.56
CA ASP A 615 -11.82 37.33 -2.37
C ASP A 615 -12.57 36.01 -2.69
N PHE A 616 -11.82 34.95 -3.01
CA PHE A 616 -12.42 33.64 -3.28
C PHE A 616 -12.96 32.96 -2.02
N GLU A 617 -12.34 33.18 -0.85
CA GLU A 617 -12.77 32.61 0.42
C GLU A 617 -14.00 33.32 1.02
N THR A 618 -14.22 34.59 0.65
CA THR A 618 -15.39 35.38 1.03
C THR A 618 -16.56 35.29 0.04
N THR A 619 -16.39 34.59 -1.08
CA THR A 619 -17.45 34.41 -2.09
C THR A 619 -18.28 33.15 -1.80
N ILE A 620 -19.61 33.30 -1.78
CA ILE A 620 -20.55 32.18 -1.79
C ILE A 620 -20.73 31.72 -3.24
N TYR A 621 -20.38 30.47 -3.52
CA TYR A 621 -20.61 29.84 -4.82
C TYR A 621 -21.88 29.02 -4.80
N SER A 622 -22.70 29.13 -5.85
CA SER A 622 -23.97 28.40 -5.95
C SER A 622 -24.16 27.84 -7.35
N ASP A 623 -24.99 26.80 -7.44
CA ASP A 623 -25.38 26.17 -8.70
C ASP A 623 -26.59 25.23 -8.51
N GLU A 624 -27.17 24.78 -9.62
CA GLU A 624 -28.17 23.73 -9.67
C GLU A 624 -27.70 22.47 -10.39
N CYS A 625 -27.99 21.30 -9.82
CA CYS A 625 -27.72 20.03 -10.52
C CYS A 625 -28.90 19.06 -10.49
N TYR A 626 -28.93 18.18 -11.50
CA TYR A 626 -29.80 17.01 -11.50
C TYR A 626 -29.08 15.81 -10.88
N ILE A 627 -29.81 15.06 -10.05
CA ILE A 627 -29.40 13.77 -9.50
C ILE A 627 -30.41 12.71 -9.97
N CYS A 628 -29.93 11.66 -10.63
CA CYS A 628 -30.73 10.62 -11.31
C CYS A 628 -30.46 9.23 -10.70
N LEU A 629 -31.47 8.35 -10.66
CA LEU A 629 -31.32 6.97 -10.15
C LEU A 629 -30.57 6.03 -11.11
N ASP A 630 -30.75 6.16 -12.44
CA ASP A 630 -30.22 5.23 -13.45
C ASP A 630 -29.11 5.85 -14.32
N ASP A 631 -28.15 6.56 -13.72
CA ASP A 631 -27.01 7.11 -14.48
C ASP A 631 -25.95 6.04 -14.74
N LYS A 632 -26.28 5.05 -15.59
CA LYS A 632 -25.30 4.11 -16.16
C LYS A 632 -24.47 4.85 -17.19
N HIS A 633 -23.31 5.36 -16.80
CA HIS A 633 -22.34 5.93 -17.75
C HIS A 633 -21.90 4.84 -18.75
N GLN A 634 -22.41 4.85 -19.98
CA GLN A 634 -21.81 4.10 -21.07
C GLN A 634 -20.48 4.77 -21.45
N CYS A 635 -19.35 4.17 -21.08
CA CYS A 635 -18.03 4.65 -21.47
C CYS A 635 -17.84 4.51 -22.98
N VAL A 636 -17.85 5.63 -23.71
CA VAL A 636 -17.48 5.65 -25.13
C VAL A 636 -15.95 5.68 -25.22
N PHE A 637 -15.35 4.65 -25.80
CA PHE A 637 -13.90 4.56 -25.99
C PHE A 637 -13.46 5.14 -27.34
N VAL A 638 -12.38 5.91 -27.33
CA VAL A 638 -11.70 6.49 -28.50
C VAL A 638 -10.23 6.10 -28.52
N THR A 639 -9.68 5.81 -29.69
CA THR A 639 -8.27 5.52 -29.92
C THR A 639 -7.56 6.79 -30.37
N ARG A 640 -6.64 7.32 -29.56
CA ARG A 640 -6.01 8.63 -29.77
C ARG A 640 -4.60 8.72 -29.20
N LEU A 641 -3.83 9.69 -29.67
CA LEU A 641 -2.59 10.10 -29.02
C LEU A 641 -2.91 10.88 -27.71
N PRO A 642 -1.97 10.94 -26.74
CA PRO A 642 -2.18 11.65 -25.48
C PRO A 642 -2.63 13.11 -25.62
N GLU A 643 -2.04 13.84 -26.57
CA GLU A 643 -2.28 15.25 -26.89
C GLU A 643 -3.63 15.50 -27.59
N GLU A 644 -4.23 14.48 -28.20
CA GLU A 644 -5.48 14.61 -28.97
C GLU A 644 -6.75 14.57 -28.09
N LYS A 645 -6.59 14.69 -26.75
CA LYS A 645 -7.65 14.50 -25.75
C LYS A 645 -8.88 15.36 -26.02
N PHE A 646 -8.66 16.58 -26.45
CA PHE A 646 -9.70 17.60 -26.60
C PHE A 646 -10.12 17.82 -28.06
N LEU A 647 -9.62 17.00 -29.00
CA LEU A 647 -10.10 17.07 -30.39
C LEU A 647 -11.57 16.67 -30.47
N LYS A 648 -12.34 17.37 -31.31
CA LYS A 648 -13.78 17.15 -31.53
C LYS A 648 -14.15 15.71 -31.87
N CYS A 649 -13.29 14.98 -32.58
CA CYS A 649 -13.51 13.56 -32.92
C CYS A 649 -13.24 12.60 -31.75
N CYS A 650 -12.62 13.07 -30.67
CA CYS A 650 -12.28 12.34 -29.45
C CYS A 650 -13.19 12.69 -28.24
N THR A 651 -14.16 13.58 -28.42
CA THR A 651 -15.18 13.95 -27.42
C THR A 651 -16.57 13.45 -27.83
N VAL A 652 -17.52 13.42 -26.90
CA VAL A 652 -18.91 12.99 -27.16
C VAL A 652 -19.89 14.04 -26.61
N PRO A 653 -20.91 14.45 -27.39
CA PRO A 653 -21.95 15.35 -26.91
C PRO A 653 -22.97 14.62 -26.01
N THR A 654 -23.42 15.28 -24.95
CA THR A 654 -24.33 14.69 -23.94
C THR A 654 -25.79 15.00 -24.25
N PHE A 655 -26.61 13.99 -24.51
CA PHE A 655 -28.06 14.04 -24.24
C PHE A 655 -28.56 12.64 -23.84
N LYS A 656 -29.19 12.53 -22.67
CA LYS A 656 -30.32 11.64 -22.33
C LYS A 656 -30.80 11.84 -20.88
N GLN A 657 -32.12 11.81 -20.68
CA GLN A 657 -32.83 12.04 -19.42
C GLN A 657 -33.24 10.69 -18.78
N SER A 658 -33.00 10.52 -17.48
CA SER A 658 -33.57 9.46 -16.63
C SER A 658 -35.03 9.77 -16.26
N SER A 659 -35.85 8.75 -16.01
CA SER A 659 -37.26 8.87 -15.62
C SER A 659 -37.46 9.31 -14.16
N ILE A 660 -36.50 9.01 -13.26
CA ILE A 660 -36.52 9.48 -11.87
C ILE A 660 -35.30 10.38 -11.64
N ARG A 661 -35.57 11.67 -11.34
CA ARG A 661 -34.57 12.70 -11.08
C ARG A 661 -35.09 13.73 -10.07
N VAL A 662 -34.17 14.28 -9.29
CA VAL A 662 -34.40 15.49 -8.48
C VAL A 662 -33.49 16.61 -8.96
N MET A 663 -34.00 17.84 -8.95
CA MET A 663 -33.20 19.04 -9.15
C MET A 663 -32.91 19.62 -7.77
N VAL A 664 -31.65 19.91 -7.50
CA VAL A 664 -31.23 20.54 -6.25
C VAL A 664 -30.49 21.82 -6.53
N TRP A 665 -30.66 22.78 -5.64
CA TRP A 665 -29.83 23.97 -5.54
C TRP A 665 -29.03 23.87 -4.24
N GLY A 666 -27.79 24.34 -4.25
CA GLY A 666 -27.06 24.56 -3.02
C GLY A 666 -25.96 25.58 -3.20
N CYS A 667 -25.38 25.99 -2.08
CA CYS A 667 -24.28 26.93 -2.08
C CYS A 667 -23.21 26.56 -1.04
N VAL A 668 -22.00 27.06 -1.25
CA VAL A 668 -20.84 26.81 -0.40
C VAL A 668 -19.98 28.07 -0.27
N ILE A 669 -19.26 28.18 0.84
CA ILE A 669 -18.25 29.21 1.09
C ILE A 669 -17.09 28.55 1.85
N SER A 670 -15.88 29.14 1.82
CA SER A 670 -14.73 28.59 2.54
C SER A 670 -15.08 28.36 4.02
N GLY A 671 -14.81 27.17 4.55
CA GLY A 671 -15.09 26.74 5.91
C GLY A 671 -16.55 26.38 6.20
N ARG A 672 -17.49 26.45 5.24
CA ARG A 672 -18.91 26.18 5.51
C ARG A 672 -19.72 25.71 4.29
N LYS A 673 -20.52 24.66 4.49
CA LYS A 673 -21.59 24.28 3.55
C LYS A 673 -22.82 25.16 3.79
N GLY A 674 -23.37 25.72 2.72
CA GLY A 674 -24.64 26.42 2.76
C GLY A 674 -25.85 25.47 2.72
N PRO A 675 -27.06 26.03 2.70
CA PRO A 675 -28.29 25.25 2.58
C PRO A 675 -28.34 24.48 1.25
N LEU A 676 -28.91 23.27 1.30
CA LEU A 676 -29.29 22.50 0.12
C LEU A 676 -30.81 22.46 -0.01
N VAL A 677 -31.31 22.99 -1.12
CA VAL A 677 -32.73 23.05 -1.44
C VAL A 677 -33.06 22.02 -2.50
N ILE A 678 -34.02 21.14 -2.20
CA ILE A 678 -34.61 20.26 -3.20
C ILE A 678 -35.75 21.01 -3.84
N LEU A 679 -35.62 21.28 -5.14
CA LEU A 679 -36.55 22.14 -5.87
C LEU A 679 -37.78 21.34 -6.27
N ASP A 680 -38.97 21.92 -6.05
CA ASP A 680 -40.23 21.26 -6.39
C ASP A 680 -40.51 21.40 -7.89
N TYR A 681 -40.54 20.25 -8.56
CA TYR A 681 -40.61 20.14 -10.01
C TYR A 681 -41.93 19.47 -10.47
N PRO A 682 -42.81 20.17 -11.22
CA PRO A 682 -44.06 19.59 -11.71
C PRO A 682 -43.96 18.87 -13.08
N GLY A 683 -42.83 18.89 -13.79
CA GLY A 683 -42.69 18.24 -15.10
C GLY A 683 -43.38 18.93 -16.28
N GLY A 684 -42.93 18.61 -17.51
CA GLY A 684 -43.61 18.97 -18.77
C GLY A 684 -43.15 20.25 -19.48
N ARG A 685 -43.85 20.62 -20.57
CA ARG A 685 -43.56 21.78 -21.46
C ARG A 685 -43.65 23.17 -20.78
N GLY A 686 -43.92 23.24 -19.48
CA GLY A 686 -43.92 24.47 -18.66
C GLY A 686 -42.99 24.44 -17.44
N GLY A 687 -42.13 23.43 -17.29
CA GLY A 687 -41.35 23.21 -16.05
C GLY A 687 -39.85 23.38 -16.24
N GLY A 688 -39.36 24.62 -16.24
CA GLY A 688 -37.95 24.95 -15.95
C GLY A 688 -37.87 25.79 -14.67
N MET A 689 -36.67 26.07 -14.17
CA MET A 689 -36.52 27.08 -13.11
C MET A 689 -36.95 28.45 -13.67
N THR A 690 -37.99 29.05 -13.10
CA THR A 690 -38.44 30.41 -13.47
C THR A 690 -37.90 31.41 -12.46
N ALA A 691 -37.82 32.69 -12.84
CA ALA A 691 -37.38 33.74 -11.92
C ALA A 691 -38.26 33.84 -10.66
N VAL A 692 -39.55 33.54 -10.76
CA VAL A 692 -40.48 33.52 -9.61
C VAL A 692 -40.14 32.37 -8.67
N ARG A 693 -39.97 31.15 -9.20
CA ARG A 693 -39.60 29.98 -8.38
C ARG A 693 -38.21 30.09 -7.78
N TYR A 694 -37.26 30.65 -8.53
CA TYR A 694 -35.92 30.92 -8.03
C TYR A 694 -36.00 31.90 -6.85
N LYS A 695 -36.75 32.99 -7.00
CA LYS A 695 -36.99 33.93 -5.92
C LYS A 695 -37.62 33.27 -4.68
N GLU A 696 -38.72 32.54 -4.86
CA GLU A 696 -39.48 31.97 -3.74
C GLU A 696 -38.76 30.79 -3.06
N GLN A 697 -38.26 29.82 -3.83
CA GLN A 697 -37.68 28.57 -3.29
C GLN A 697 -36.21 28.69 -2.92
N VAL A 698 -35.44 29.56 -3.59
CA VAL A 698 -34.00 29.69 -3.39
C VAL A 698 -33.67 30.99 -2.65
N LEU A 699 -34.00 32.14 -3.25
CA LEU A 699 -33.53 33.44 -2.76
C LEU A 699 -34.12 33.79 -1.38
N GLU A 700 -35.43 33.74 -1.26
CA GLU A 700 -36.15 34.11 -0.02
C GLU A 700 -36.10 33.00 1.03
N CYS A 701 -36.21 31.74 0.61
CA CYS A 701 -36.31 30.61 1.53
C CYS A 701 -34.95 30.15 2.11
N ALA A 702 -33.88 30.16 1.31
CA ALA A 702 -32.59 29.58 1.71
C ALA A 702 -31.46 30.60 1.75
N LEU A 703 -31.29 31.38 0.67
CA LEU A 703 -30.10 32.23 0.51
C LEU A 703 -30.07 33.41 1.50
N LEU A 704 -31.19 34.12 1.69
CA LEU A 704 -31.20 35.37 2.45
C LEU A 704 -30.73 35.19 3.90
N GLY A 705 -31.17 34.12 4.57
CA GLY A 705 -30.75 33.81 5.93
C GLY A 705 -29.26 33.49 6.02
N PHE A 706 -28.79 32.60 5.14
CA PHE A 706 -27.39 32.18 5.09
C PHE A 706 -26.45 33.35 4.75
N TYR A 707 -26.81 34.18 3.77
CA TYR A 707 -26.00 35.35 3.39
C TYR A 707 -25.88 36.35 4.56
N LYS A 708 -26.97 36.65 5.26
CA LYS A 708 -26.94 37.55 6.43
C LYS A 708 -26.07 36.99 7.55
N GLU A 709 -26.10 35.67 7.77
CA GLU A 709 -25.22 35.00 8.72
C GLU A 709 -23.74 35.18 8.33
N MET A 710 -23.39 34.88 7.08
CA MET A 710 -22.01 35.00 6.60
C MET A 710 -21.53 36.46 6.62
N LYS A 711 -22.38 37.41 6.21
CA LYS A 711 -22.03 38.84 6.22
C LYS A 711 -21.76 39.36 7.62
N ARG A 712 -22.47 38.87 8.63
CA ARG A 712 -22.22 39.18 10.04
C ARG A 712 -20.89 38.62 10.54
N GLU A 713 -20.49 37.44 10.07
CA GLU A 713 -19.23 36.79 10.45
C GLU A 713 -17.99 37.36 9.74
N ARG A 714 -18.10 37.71 8.45
CA ARG A 714 -16.93 38.01 7.59
C ARG A 714 -16.83 39.44 7.09
N TYR A 715 -17.83 40.29 7.36
CA TYR A 715 -17.94 41.70 6.93
C TYR A 715 -18.05 41.93 5.40
N LEU A 716 -17.23 41.24 4.61
CA LEU A 716 -17.26 41.18 3.15
C LEU A 716 -17.72 39.78 2.73
N VAL A 717 -18.83 39.72 1.99
CA VAL A 717 -19.35 38.49 1.40
C VAL A 717 -19.99 38.83 0.07
N ASP A 718 -19.56 38.16 -0.99
CA ASP A 718 -20.16 38.26 -2.31
C ASP A 718 -20.87 36.96 -2.69
N PHE A 719 -21.75 37.01 -3.69
CA PHE A 719 -22.52 35.87 -4.15
C PHE A 719 -22.31 35.61 -5.64
N GLN A 720 -21.94 34.38 -5.99
CA GLN A 720 -21.79 33.91 -7.35
C GLN A 720 -22.95 33.00 -7.76
N GLN A 721 -23.50 33.26 -8.93
CA GLN A 721 -24.47 32.42 -9.64
C GLN A 721 -24.11 32.37 -11.13
N ASP A 722 -24.64 31.40 -11.85
CA ASP A 722 -24.31 31.19 -13.26
C ASP A 722 -25.09 32.13 -14.21
N GLY A 723 -24.87 31.93 -15.52
CA GLY A 723 -25.48 32.67 -16.62
C GLY A 723 -26.97 32.38 -16.89
N ALA A 724 -27.67 31.58 -16.09
CA ALA A 724 -29.03 31.14 -16.43
C ALA A 724 -30.02 32.31 -16.58
N SER A 725 -31.03 32.12 -17.44
CA SER A 725 -32.01 33.16 -17.76
C SER A 725 -32.85 33.59 -16.55
N CYS A 726 -33.10 32.68 -15.61
CA CYS A 726 -33.78 32.99 -14.34
C CYS A 726 -32.91 33.86 -13.41
N HIS A 727 -31.59 33.76 -13.47
CA HIS A 727 -30.66 34.55 -12.64
C HIS A 727 -30.56 36.00 -13.14
N HIS A 728 -30.63 36.17 -14.46
CA HIS A 728 -30.57 37.48 -15.13
C HIS A 728 -31.93 38.16 -15.33
N ALA A 729 -33.02 37.52 -14.90
CA ALA A 729 -34.34 38.11 -14.98
C ALA A 729 -34.43 39.38 -14.12
N LYS A 730 -35.15 40.40 -14.61
CA LYS A 730 -35.36 41.68 -13.88
C LYS A 730 -35.85 41.46 -12.44
N LEU A 731 -36.67 40.44 -12.22
CA LEU A 731 -37.18 40.07 -10.91
C LEU A 731 -36.06 39.66 -9.94
N SER A 732 -35.17 38.77 -10.36
CA SER A 732 -34.06 38.26 -9.56
C SER A 732 -33.04 39.36 -9.27
N LEU A 733 -32.66 40.14 -10.28
CA LEU A 733 -31.69 41.24 -10.12
C LEU A 733 -32.22 42.34 -9.18
N ARG A 734 -33.50 42.73 -9.30
CA ARG A 734 -34.13 43.69 -8.38
C ARG A 734 -34.17 43.16 -6.95
N TRP A 735 -34.36 41.86 -6.77
CA TRP A 735 -34.35 41.25 -5.45
C TRP A 735 -32.97 41.31 -4.80
N PHE A 736 -31.90 40.96 -5.53
CA PHE A 736 -30.52 41.07 -5.01
C PHE A 736 -30.17 42.52 -4.61
N GLN A 737 -30.58 43.48 -5.44
CA GLN A 737 -30.41 44.91 -5.15
C GLN A 737 -31.16 45.32 -3.88
N ALA A 738 -32.43 44.92 -3.74
CA ALA A 738 -33.23 45.22 -2.55
C ALA A 738 -32.71 44.53 -1.27
N ALA A 739 -32.13 43.34 -1.41
CA ALA A 739 -31.53 42.58 -0.31
C ALA A 739 -30.12 43.07 0.08
N GLY A 740 -29.50 43.96 -0.71
CA GLY A 740 -28.14 44.45 -0.48
C GLY A 740 -27.08 43.34 -0.62
N ILE A 741 -27.30 42.42 -1.55
CA ILE A 741 -26.39 41.30 -1.86
C ILE A 741 -25.54 41.68 -3.07
N SER A 742 -24.23 41.58 -2.91
CA SER A 742 -23.25 41.86 -3.97
C SER A 742 -23.07 40.63 -4.88
N LEU A 743 -23.12 40.84 -6.19
CA LEU A 743 -23.01 39.76 -7.18
C LEU A 743 -21.61 39.72 -7.82
N VAL A 744 -21.07 38.51 -7.91
CA VAL A 744 -19.79 38.18 -8.55
C VAL A 744 -20.06 37.81 -10.00
N ASP A 745 -19.39 38.49 -10.94
CA ASP A 745 -19.41 38.11 -12.35
C ASP A 745 -18.87 36.69 -12.55
N HIS A 746 -19.55 35.88 -13.38
CA HIS A 746 -19.15 34.53 -13.78
C HIS A 746 -19.23 34.39 -15.31
N PRO A 747 -18.19 33.85 -15.98
CA PRO A 747 -18.18 33.81 -17.44
C PRO A 747 -19.14 32.73 -17.99
N PRO A 748 -19.68 32.91 -19.22
CA PRO A 748 -20.65 31.98 -19.80
C PRO A 748 -20.06 30.57 -19.99
N ASN A 749 -20.89 29.52 -19.86
CA ASN A 749 -20.52 28.13 -20.13
C ASN A 749 -19.22 27.67 -19.42
N SER A 750 -19.02 28.11 -18.18
CA SER A 750 -17.75 27.92 -17.46
C SER A 750 -17.86 27.12 -16.16
N PRO A 751 -18.38 25.88 -16.22
CA PRO A 751 -18.51 25.04 -15.02
C PRO A 751 -17.14 24.71 -14.40
N ASP A 752 -16.05 24.69 -15.18
CA ASP A 752 -14.69 24.51 -14.70
C ASP A 752 -14.18 25.69 -13.84
N LEU A 753 -14.93 26.80 -13.77
CA LEU A 753 -14.65 27.95 -12.92
C LEU A 753 -15.61 28.08 -11.74
N ASN A 754 -16.50 27.10 -11.52
CA ASN A 754 -17.36 27.05 -10.35
C ASN A 754 -16.87 25.91 -9.41
N PRO A 755 -16.40 26.22 -8.19
CA PRO A 755 -15.86 25.21 -7.28
C PRO A 755 -16.93 24.24 -6.75
N ILE A 756 -18.23 24.53 -6.93
CA ILE A 756 -19.31 23.63 -6.52
C ILE A 756 -19.52 22.46 -7.49
N GLU A 757 -19.03 22.55 -8.72
CA GLU A 757 -19.21 21.49 -9.73
C GLU A 757 -18.55 20.15 -9.33
N PRO A 758 -17.29 20.12 -8.84
CA PRO A 758 -16.72 18.92 -8.23
C PRO A 758 -17.45 18.48 -6.96
N ILE A 759 -18.04 19.41 -6.20
CA ILE A 759 -18.81 19.10 -4.99
C ILE A 759 -20.09 18.35 -5.37
N TRP A 760 -20.72 18.66 -6.51
CA TRP A 760 -21.81 17.85 -7.06
C TRP A 760 -21.38 16.43 -7.44
N HIS A 761 -20.15 16.25 -7.92
CA HIS A 761 -19.61 14.92 -8.18
C HIS A 761 -19.47 14.11 -6.88
N ASP A 762 -18.89 14.73 -5.84
CA ASP A 762 -18.77 14.11 -4.52
C ASP A 762 -20.15 13.82 -3.90
N LEU A 763 -21.09 14.74 -4.01
CA LEU A 763 -22.47 14.56 -3.55
C LEU A 763 -23.15 13.38 -4.26
N LYS A 764 -23.08 13.30 -5.60
CA LYS A 764 -23.67 12.19 -6.37
C LYS A 764 -23.03 10.85 -6.00
N THR A 765 -21.73 10.86 -5.72
CA THR A 765 -21.00 9.66 -5.26
C THR A 765 -21.49 9.21 -3.89
N LEU A 766 -21.67 10.13 -2.94
CA LEU A 766 -22.25 9.85 -1.63
C LEU A 766 -23.70 9.38 -1.72
N VAL A 767 -24.52 9.99 -2.59
CA VAL A 767 -25.90 9.54 -2.81
C VAL A 767 -25.94 8.09 -3.30
N ARG A 768 -25.00 7.70 -4.18
CA ARG A 768 -24.88 6.31 -4.66
C ARG A 768 -24.40 5.34 -3.58
N SER A 769 -23.56 5.78 -2.64
CA SER A 769 -23.07 4.92 -1.55
C SER A 769 -24.12 4.68 -0.45
N LEU A 770 -25.18 5.50 -0.36
CA LEU A 770 -26.23 5.34 0.65
C LEU A 770 -27.16 4.12 0.44
N GLY A 771 -26.93 3.30 -0.59
CA GLY A 771 -27.63 2.04 -0.86
C GLY A 771 -28.62 2.10 -2.05
N PRO A 772 -29.37 1.03 -2.32
CA PRO A 772 -30.33 1.01 -3.42
C PRO A 772 -31.51 1.96 -3.14
N ILE A 773 -31.63 3.01 -3.94
CA ILE A 773 -32.73 3.98 -3.87
C ILE A 773 -33.69 3.67 -5.02
N SER A 774 -34.94 3.34 -4.72
CA SER A 774 -35.95 2.98 -5.72
C SER A 774 -37.12 3.97 -5.81
N THR A 775 -37.16 4.99 -4.94
CA THR A 775 -38.27 5.96 -4.88
C THR A 775 -37.78 7.40 -4.91
N LEU A 776 -38.61 8.32 -5.41
CA LEU A 776 -38.31 9.76 -5.43
C LEU A 776 -38.09 10.32 -4.03
N ASN A 777 -38.92 9.93 -3.05
CA ASN A 777 -38.76 10.36 -1.66
C ASN A 777 -37.49 9.77 -1.02
N GLY A 778 -37.16 8.52 -1.33
CA GLY A 778 -35.87 7.93 -0.94
C GLY A 778 -34.69 8.72 -1.50
N LEU A 779 -34.78 9.17 -2.76
CA LEU A 779 -33.76 10.01 -3.38
C LEU A 779 -33.66 11.38 -2.71
N LYS A 780 -34.78 12.04 -2.43
CA LYS A 780 -34.80 13.32 -1.69
C LYS A 780 -34.11 13.19 -0.33
N SER A 781 -34.42 12.13 0.43
CA SER A 781 -33.82 11.89 1.75
C SER A 781 -32.32 11.55 1.65
N ALA A 782 -31.93 10.73 0.68
CA ALA A 782 -30.53 10.38 0.45
C ALA A 782 -29.68 11.60 0.08
N VAL A 783 -30.22 12.51 -0.75
CA VAL A 783 -29.53 13.73 -1.16
C VAL A 783 -29.28 14.67 0.03
N ARG A 784 -30.27 14.87 0.91
CA ARG A 784 -30.08 15.66 2.14
C ARG A 784 -29.02 15.05 3.05
N ARG A 785 -29.11 13.73 3.29
CA ARG A 785 -28.14 13.00 4.11
C ARG A 785 -26.74 13.05 3.53
N ALA A 786 -26.60 12.91 2.22
CA ALA A 786 -25.31 12.97 1.53
C ALA A 786 -24.68 14.37 1.66
N TRP A 787 -25.48 15.44 1.62
CA TRP A 787 -25.00 16.81 1.84
C TRP A 787 -24.52 17.04 3.29
N GLU A 788 -25.23 16.49 4.27
CA GLU A 788 -24.80 16.51 5.68
C GLU A 788 -23.47 15.77 5.88
N LEU A 789 -23.30 14.60 5.25
CA LEU A 789 -22.09 13.78 5.33
C LEU A 789 -20.90 14.34 4.54
N LEU A 790 -21.12 15.20 3.54
CA LEU A 790 -20.06 15.76 2.70
C LEU A 790 -19.07 16.57 3.57
N PRO A 791 -17.79 16.20 3.68
CA PRO A 791 -16.86 16.89 4.57
C PRO A 791 -16.61 18.34 4.13
N VAL A 792 -16.55 19.29 5.06
CA VAL A 792 -16.31 20.72 4.75
C VAL A 792 -14.92 20.92 4.12
N GLU A 793 -13.96 20.06 4.47
CA GLU A 793 -12.60 20.07 3.94
C GLU A 793 -12.56 19.88 2.41
N LYS A 794 -13.57 19.18 1.85
CA LYS A 794 -13.73 19.05 0.39
C LYS A 794 -14.11 20.37 -0.25
N VAL A 795 -14.97 21.14 0.40
CA VAL A 795 -15.36 22.50 -0.02
C VAL A 795 -14.13 23.40 -0.02
N ASP A 796 -13.39 23.42 1.09
CA ASP A 796 -12.22 24.29 1.29
C ASP A 796 -11.12 23.98 0.28
N LYS A 797 -10.92 22.70 -0.02
CA LYS A 797 -10.01 22.26 -1.08
C LYS A 797 -10.43 22.81 -2.45
N GLN A 798 -11.72 22.81 -2.80
CA GLN A 798 -12.14 23.31 -4.12
C GLN A 798 -12.03 24.83 -4.23
N ILE A 799 -12.34 25.56 -3.16
CA ILE A 799 -12.24 27.01 -3.12
C ILE A 799 -10.77 27.47 -3.13
N SER A 800 -9.89 26.81 -2.38
CA SER A 800 -8.45 27.10 -2.40
C SER A 800 -7.77 26.86 -3.75
N LEU A 801 -8.39 26.07 -4.64
CA LEU A 801 -7.93 25.86 -6.02
C LEU A 801 -8.38 26.94 -7.01
N MET A 802 -9.19 27.92 -6.60
CA MET A 802 -9.67 28.99 -7.48
C MET A 802 -8.53 29.79 -8.15
N PRO A 803 -7.44 30.19 -7.46
CA PRO A 803 -6.29 30.82 -8.11
C PRO A 803 -5.67 29.94 -9.21
N ALA A 804 -5.59 28.63 -8.99
CA ALA A 804 -5.08 27.68 -9.98
C ALA A 804 -6.03 27.54 -11.19
N ARG A 805 -7.35 27.58 -10.98
CA ARG A 805 -8.35 27.61 -12.06
C ARG A 805 -8.19 28.87 -12.93
N VAL A 806 -8.02 30.04 -12.31
CA VAL A 806 -7.77 31.31 -13.02
C VAL A 806 -6.48 31.22 -13.84
N ALA A 807 -5.38 30.72 -13.26
CA ALA A 807 -4.11 30.54 -13.96
C ALA A 807 -4.24 29.60 -15.17
N ALA A 808 -4.98 28.49 -15.03
CA ALA A 808 -5.20 27.55 -16.12
C ALA A 808 -6.01 28.17 -17.27
N VAL A 809 -6.99 29.03 -17.00
CA VAL A 809 -7.73 29.75 -18.06
C VAL A 809 -6.84 30.74 -18.78
N LEU A 810 -5.95 31.44 -18.05
CA LEU A 810 -4.99 32.36 -18.65
C LEU A 810 -4.01 31.62 -19.57
N GLU A 811 -3.49 30.47 -19.13
CA GLU A 811 -2.61 29.61 -19.92
C GLU A 811 -3.33 29.05 -21.16
N ALA A 812 -4.57 28.60 -20.99
CA ALA A 812 -5.42 28.12 -22.06
C ALA A 812 -6.01 29.24 -22.95
N LYS A 813 -5.67 30.50 -22.71
CA LYS A 813 -6.19 31.68 -23.44
C LYS A 813 -7.72 31.73 -23.54
N GLY A 814 -8.41 31.33 -22.47
CA GLY A 814 -9.88 31.31 -22.40
C GLY A 814 -10.54 29.99 -22.80
N GLU A 815 -9.78 29.01 -23.30
CA GLU A 815 -10.28 27.68 -23.65
C GLU A 815 -10.60 26.82 -22.41
N HIS A 816 -11.04 25.57 -22.64
CA HIS A 816 -11.27 24.60 -21.58
C HIS A 816 -10.01 24.28 -20.79
N THR A 817 -10.17 24.15 -19.47
CA THR A 817 -9.09 23.75 -18.58
C THR A 817 -9.23 22.30 -18.13
N GLN A 818 -8.25 21.82 -17.36
CA GLN A 818 -8.28 20.52 -16.72
C GLN A 818 -9.33 20.39 -15.60
N PHE A 819 -9.88 21.51 -15.14
CA PHE A 819 -10.78 21.61 -14.00
C PHE A 819 -12.25 21.30 -14.32
#